data_AF-A0A7Y9IXS3-F1
#
_entry.id   AF-A0A7Y9IXS3-F1
#
_cell.length_a   1.000
_cell.length_b   1.000
_cell.length_c   1.000
_cell.angle_alpha   90.00
_cell.angle_beta   90.00
_cell.angle_gamma   90.00
#
_symmetry.space_group_name_H-M   'P 1'
#
loop_
_entity.id
_entity.type
_entity.pdbx_description
1 polymer ?
#
loop_
_entity_poly.entity_id
_entity_poly.type
_entity_poly.pdbx_seq_one_letter_code
_entity_poly.pdbx_strand_id
1 'polypeptide(L)'
;MSVLPDDGASAAVPNDRKALARAYGPEMDAAGLVHVAPDGEACIAATPPMHRSSMVPEPWITNPLVRGWRSLRGKARAAKAGRDQSQEPRWKSAGRARRMCLLIAVIVQTVVATWYMKAVLPYQGGQILEIAILFLFALLFCWVSAGFWTALMGFLQLMIGRDRYSISGTAAEGIPINKSTRTAIVMPICNEDVARVMAGLRATYESVERSGELAQFDFFILSDSYKADTCVAEQRAWVELCKAVGGFGKIFYRRRRRRVKRKSGNIDDFCRRWGANYQYMVVLDADSVMSGECLKRLVVLMDANPEAGIIQSAPRAAGMDSLYARVQQFATRIYGPLFTAGLHYWQLGESHYWGHNAIIRLEPFIQHCALAPLPGKGSFAGAILSHDFVEAALMRRAGYGVWIAYDLPGSYEELPPNLLDELQRDQRWCQGNLMNFRLFLVKGMHPVHRAVFLTGVMSYLSAPLWFLFLALSTALLAVHTLTEPQYFVAPHQLFPVWPQWHPEEAIALFSTTAVLLFFPKILSVLLVWAKGAKEYGGGVKLFWSMLWEVLFSMLLAPIRMVFHTRFVVAAFLGMAVQWNSPKRDNNQTSWGEASRRHGLQTLLGLCWGALVAWLNPNFLWWMIPILLSLVLAIPLSVLSSRVALGKAAYRNRLFQIPEETHPPVELVHTKTYTQQNNTSLPSPGFADALHDPEVNALSAAMATGRHIPTALLAQSRAARVARALERGPETLPEPEKVRLLDDPVVLREVHRQLVLAQPKEGLAA
;
A
#
# COMPACT_ATOMS: atom_id res chain seq x y z
N MET A 1 66.43 -24.94 -29.66
CA MET A 1 65.46 -25.20 -30.74
C MET A 1 64.12 -24.67 -30.27
N SER A 2 63.83 -23.44 -30.70
CA SER A 2 62.65 -22.64 -30.39
C SER A 2 61.68 -22.71 -31.56
N VAL A 3 60.41 -23.02 -31.30
CA VAL A 3 59.33 -22.84 -32.27
C VAL A 3 58.14 -22.20 -31.54
N LEU A 4 57.89 -20.93 -31.87
CA LEU A 4 56.61 -20.23 -31.72
C LEU A 4 55.69 -20.61 -32.91
N PRO A 5 54.51 -20.00 -33.05
CA PRO A 5 53.22 -20.32 -32.44
C PRO A 5 52.22 -20.84 -33.50
N ASP A 6 51.10 -21.43 -33.09
CA ASP A 6 49.98 -21.67 -34.03
C ASP A 6 48.77 -20.85 -33.57
N ASP A 7 48.65 -19.67 -34.19
CA ASP A 7 47.45 -18.84 -34.24
C ASP A 7 46.56 -19.39 -35.37
N GLY A 8 45.31 -19.74 -35.08
CA GLY A 8 44.32 -19.85 -36.17
C GLY A 8 43.17 -20.84 -36.01
N ALA A 9 42.32 -20.66 -35.00
CA ALA A 9 40.89 -20.94 -35.13
C ALA A 9 40.11 -20.15 -34.07
N SER A 10 39.99 -18.85 -34.31
CA SER A 10 38.93 -17.99 -33.77
C SER A 10 37.57 -18.60 -34.14
N ALA A 11 37.04 -19.51 -33.34
CA ALA A 11 35.62 -19.81 -33.30
C ALA A 11 34.95 -18.60 -32.66
N ALA A 12 34.42 -17.72 -33.51
CA ALA A 12 33.86 -16.42 -33.18
C ALA A 12 32.93 -16.45 -31.96
N VAL A 13 33.40 -15.95 -30.83
CA VAL A 13 32.53 -15.49 -29.74
C VAL A 13 31.74 -14.30 -30.31
N PRO A 14 30.40 -14.30 -30.26
CA PRO A 14 29.65 -13.14 -30.69
C PRO A 14 30.16 -11.91 -29.94
N ASN A 15 30.52 -10.88 -30.69
CA ASN A 15 30.87 -9.58 -30.13
C ASN A 15 29.59 -9.05 -29.48
N ASP A 16 29.37 -9.30 -28.18
CA ASP A 16 28.12 -9.00 -27.45
C ASP A 16 27.66 -7.56 -27.67
N ARG A 17 28.59 -6.62 -27.85
CA ARG A 17 28.29 -5.24 -28.23
C ARG A 17 27.61 -5.14 -29.59
N LYS A 18 28.08 -5.90 -30.59
CA LYS A 18 27.42 -6.02 -31.91
C LYS A 18 26.08 -6.75 -31.81
N ALA A 19 25.97 -7.79 -30.98
CA ALA A 19 24.69 -8.49 -30.75
C ALA A 19 23.65 -7.54 -30.13
N LEU A 20 24.04 -6.79 -29.09
CA LEU A 20 23.21 -5.75 -28.49
C LEU A 20 22.82 -4.66 -29.48
N ALA A 21 23.78 -4.15 -30.26
CA ALA A 21 23.50 -3.11 -31.26
C ALA A 21 22.58 -3.61 -32.39
N ARG A 22 22.69 -4.89 -32.78
CA ARG A 22 21.81 -5.51 -33.78
C ARG A 22 20.40 -5.72 -33.24
N ALA A 23 20.29 -6.29 -32.04
CA ALA A 23 19.03 -6.67 -31.41
C ALA A 23 18.22 -5.46 -30.94
N TYR A 24 18.91 -4.49 -30.34
CA TYR A 24 18.29 -3.39 -29.60
C TYR A 24 18.61 -2.02 -30.17
N GLY A 25 19.38 -1.95 -31.26
CA GLY A 25 19.74 -0.71 -31.93
C GLY A 25 20.96 0.00 -31.31
N PRO A 26 21.51 1.00 -32.00
CA PRO A 26 22.70 1.72 -31.56
C PRO A 26 22.42 2.73 -30.43
N GLU A 27 21.16 3.01 -30.09
CA GLU A 27 20.78 4.11 -29.18
C GLU A 27 21.38 3.95 -27.78
N MET A 28 21.49 2.71 -27.27
CA MET A 28 22.14 2.45 -25.97
C MET A 28 23.64 2.78 -25.98
N ASP A 29 24.32 2.45 -27.08
CA ASP A 29 25.75 2.72 -27.25
C ASP A 29 25.99 4.22 -27.50
N ALA A 30 25.13 4.86 -28.29
CA ALA A 30 25.13 6.30 -28.52
C ALA A 30 24.87 7.10 -27.23
N ALA A 31 24.04 6.59 -26.32
CA ALA A 31 23.83 7.15 -24.99
C ALA A 31 25.00 6.87 -24.01
N GLY A 32 26.05 6.15 -24.45
CA GLY A 32 27.23 5.85 -23.65
C GLY A 32 26.98 4.85 -22.52
N LEU A 33 25.91 4.05 -22.60
CA LEU A 33 25.56 3.09 -21.55
C LEU A 33 26.27 1.74 -21.70
N VAL A 34 26.76 1.42 -22.90
CA VAL A 34 27.44 0.15 -23.18
C VAL A 34 28.95 0.35 -22.98
N HIS A 35 29.52 -0.41 -22.05
CA HIS A 35 30.95 -0.41 -21.76
C HIS A 35 31.53 -1.81 -21.97
N VAL A 36 32.81 -1.87 -22.32
CA VAL A 36 33.57 -3.13 -22.36
C VAL A 36 34.29 -3.26 -21.03
N ALA A 37 33.98 -4.31 -20.28
CA ALA A 37 34.65 -4.63 -19.03
C ALA A 37 36.08 -5.16 -19.29
N PRO A 38 36.97 -5.19 -18.28
CA PRO A 38 38.37 -5.61 -18.45
C PRO A 38 38.54 -7.05 -18.97
N ASP A 39 37.50 -7.88 -18.87
CA ASP A 39 37.41 -9.23 -19.41
C ASP A 39 37.01 -9.27 -20.90
N GLY A 40 36.89 -8.11 -21.56
CA GLY A 40 36.52 -7.98 -22.98
C GLY A 40 35.00 -7.97 -23.22
N GLU A 41 34.21 -8.00 -22.16
CA GLU A 41 32.78 -8.31 -22.24
C GLU A 41 31.88 -7.08 -22.12
N ALA A 42 30.79 -7.06 -22.88
CA ALA A 42 29.83 -5.96 -22.80
C ALA A 42 29.14 -5.88 -21.43
N CYS A 43 28.96 -4.67 -20.93
CA CYS A 43 28.29 -4.33 -19.68
C CYS A 43 27.39 -3.12 -19.92
N ILE A 44 26.16 -3.15 -19.41
CA ILE A 44 25.22 -2.03 -19.52
C ILE A 44 25.16 -1.26 -18.19
N ALA A 45 25.48 0.03 -18.23
CA ALA A 45 25.31 0.95 -17.11
C ALA A 45 23.85 1.40 -16.98
N ALA A 46 22.96 0.50 -16.57
CA ALA A 46 21.52 0.78 -16.40
C ALA A 46 21.19 1.71 -15.21
N THR A 47 22.20 2.21 -14.48
CA THR A 47 22.07 3.09 -13.31
C THR A 47 23.08 4.22 -13.38
N PRO A 48 22.81 5.40 -12.80
CA PRO A 48 23.77 6.50 -12.81
C PRO A 48 24.95 6.19 -11.87
N PRO A 49 26.05 6.97 -11.96
CA PRO A 49 27.18 6.87 -11.04
C PRO A 49 26.73 6.89 -9.58
N MET A 50 27.30 6.00 -8.77
CA MET A 50 26.96 5.89 -7.35
C MET A 50 27.65 6.99 -6.55
N HIS A 51 26.87 7.73 -5.76
CA HIS A 51 27.37 8.62 -4.73
C HIS A 51 26.86 8.12 -3.37
N ARG A 52 27.73 7.40 -2.66
CA ARG A 52 27.32 6.60 -1.51
C ARG A 52 27.02 7.47 -0.29
N SER A 53 25.88 7.21 0.35
CA SER A 53 25.48 7.84 1.60
C SER A 53 25.37 6.81 2.74
N SER A 54 25.59 7.27 3.96
CA SER A 54 25.47 6.44 5.16
C SER A 54 24.05 6.55 5.74
N MET A 55 23.27 5.48 5.61
CA MET A 55 21.91 5.38 6.17
C MET A 55 21.88 4.30 7.25
N VAL A 56 22.35 4.59 8.47
CA VAL A 56 22.48 3.56 9.52
C VAL A 56 21.26 3.59 10.46
N PRO A 57 20.55 2.47 10.65
CA PRO A 57 19.38 2.44 11.51
C PRO A 57 19.76 2.49 12.99
N GLU A 58 19.00 3.25 13.78
CA GLU A 58 19.11 3.27 15.24
C GLU A 58 18.33 2.10 15.87
N PRO A 59 18.95 1.26 16.71
CA PRO A 59 18.24 0.17 17.37
C PRO A 59 17.10 0.66 18.28
N TRP A 60 15.93 0.02 18.16
CA TRP A 60 14.76 0.36 18.98
C TRP A 60 14.94 -0.02 20.45
N ILE A 61 14.54 0.88 21.35
CA ILE A 61 14.42 0.61 22.79
C ILE A 61 12.94 0.75 23.17
N THR A 62 12.20 -0.34 23.05
CA THR A 62 10.74 -0.36 23.27
C THR A 62 10.35 -0.49 24.74
N ASN A 63 11.19 -1.12 25.58
CA ASN A 63 10.89 -1.35 27.00
C ASN A 63 11.26 -0.12 27.85
N PRO A 64 10.30 0.52 28.54
CA PRO A 64 10.55 1.71 29.35
C PRO A 64 11.50 1.45 30.54
N LEU A 65 11.51 0.24 31.11
CA LEU A 65 12.40 -0.14 32.23
C LEU A 65 13.86 -0.26 31.76
N VAL A 66 14.09 -0.93 30.63
CA VAL A 66 15.44 -1.04 30.01
C VAL A 66 15.97 0.34 29.66
N ARG A 67 15.10 1.23 29.19
CA ARG A 67 15.44 2.64 28.92
C ARG A 67 15.82 3.38 30.19
N GLY A 68 15.03 3.25 31.27
CA GLY A 68 15.32 3.85 32.57
C GLY A 68 16.69 3.41 33.10
N TRP A 69 16.95 2.10 33.06
CA TRP A 69 18.25 1.53 33.45
C TRP A 69 19.41 2.09 32.60
N ARG A 70 19.27 2.15 31.27
CA ARG A 70 20.32 2.70 30.39
C ARG A 70 20.59 4.17 30.64
N SER A 71 19.55 4.94 30.97
CA SER A 71 19.65 6.35 31.36
C SER A 71 20.44 6.50 32.66
N LEU A 72 20.16 5.67 33.66
CA LEU A 72 20.88 5.69 34.95
C LEU A 72 22.35 5.30 34.81
N ARG A 73 22.71 4.43 33.86
CA ARG A 73 24.10 4.03 33.58
C ARG A 73 24.89 5.02 32.71
N GLY A 74 24.36 6.20 32.39
CA GLY A 74 25.02 7.18 31.52
C GLY A 74 25.23 6.70 30.07
N LYS A 75 24.65 5.54 29.68
CA LYS A 75 24.74 4.97 28.32
C LYS A 75 23.59 5.44 27.41
N ALA A 76 22.82 6.44 27.83
CA ALA A 76 21.83 7.07 26.98
C ALA A 76 22.57 7.87 25.90
N ARG A 77 22.75 7.28 24.72
CA ARG A 77 23.23 7.99 23.54
C ARG A 77 22.29 9.17 23.30
N ALA A 78 22.82 10.39 23.26
CA ALA A 78 22.03 11.57 22.92
C ALA A 78 21.35 11.29 21.57
N ALA A 79 20.02 11.36 21.54
CA ALA A 79 19.31 11.34 20.27
C ALA A 79 19.90 12.48 19.43
N LYS A 80 20.30 12.19 18.19
CA LYS A 80 20.83 13.21 17.28
C LYS A 80 19.86 14.40 17.33
N ALA A 81 20.35 15.56 17.79
CA ALA A 81 19.50 16.70 18.06
C ALA A 81 18.69 17.00 16.79
N GLY A 82 17.36 16.94 16.92
CA GLY A 82 16.49 17.41 15.85
C GLY A 82 16.77 18.89 15.60
N ARG A 83 16.35 19.40 14.45
CA ARG A 83 16.51 20.82 14.09
C ARG A 83 16.03 21.70 15.26
N ASP A 84 16.93 22.52 15.82
CA ASP A 84 16.63 23.43 16.92
C ASP A 84 15.75 24.55 16.37
N GLN A 85 14.43 24.44 16.57
CA GLN A 85 13.49 25.44 16.09
C GLN A 85 13.40 26.57 17.11
N SER A 86 14.04 27.70 16.81
CA SER A 86 14.04 28.90 17.66
C SER A 86 12.64 29.52 17.86
N GLN A 87 11.68 29.20 16.99
CA GLN A 87 10.26 29.59 17.13
C GLN A 87 9.32 28.45 16.71
N GLU A 88 8.31 28.15 17.54
CA GLU A 88 7.26 27.19 17.17
C GLU A 88 6.38 27.76 16.04
N PRO A 89 6.20 27.05 14.91
CA PRO A 89 5.28 27.46 13.86
C PRO A 89 3.85 27.65 14.38
N ARG A 90 3.16 28.73 13.97
CA ARG A 90 1.78 29.06 14.39
C ARG A 90 0.78 27.93 14.16
N TRP A 91 0.97 27.12 13.12
CA TRP A 91 0.11 25.99 12.81
C TRP A 91 0.11 24.91 13.92
N LYS A 92 1.19 24.77 14.71
CA LYS A 92 1.26 23.81 15.83
C LYS A 92 0.30 24.17 16.95
N SER A 93 0.12 25.46 17.24
CA SER A 93 -0.86 25.91 18.25
C SER A 93 -2.29 25.66 17.78
N ALA A 94 -2.59 26.02 16.52
CA ALA A 94 -3.89 25.76 15.90
C ALA A 94 -4.22 24.25 15.88
N GLY A 95 -3.26 23.41 15.47
CA GLY A 95 -3.42 21.95 15.47
C GLY A 95 -3.70 21.39 16.88
N ARG A 96 -3.01 21.87 17.92
CA ARG A 96 -3.29 21.48 19.32
C ARG A 96 -4.72 21.82 19.74
N ALA A 97 -5.17 23.05 19.48
CA ALA A 97 -6.52 23.49 19.84
C ALA A 97 -7.60 22.68 19.11
N ARG A 98 -7.44 22.47 17.80
CA ARG A 98 -8.36 21.66 16.99
C ARG A 98 -8.46 20.23 17.53
N ARG A 99 -7.34 19.58 17.84
CA ARG A 99 -7.35 18.22 18.40
C ARG A 99 -7.99 18.15 19.79
N MET A 100 -7.80 19.15 20.62
CA MET A 100 -8.47 19.22 21.92
C MET A 100 -10.00 19.33 21.74
N CYS A 101 -10.45 20.14 20.79
CA CYS A 101 -11.86 20.25 20.44
C CYS A 101 -12.43 18.90 19.97
N LEU A 102 -11.72 18.20 19.08
CA LEU A 102 -12.12 16.86 18.64
C LEU A 102 -12.22 15.89 19.83
N LEU A 103 -11.20 15.86 20.69
CA LEU A 103 -11.17 14.97 21.85
C LEU A 103 -12.34 15.23 22.80
N ILE A 104 -12.62 16.50 23.11
CA ILE A 104 -13.75 16.89 23.97
C ILE A 104 -15.07 16.48 23.32
N ALA A 105 -15.26 16.77 22.03
CA ALA A 105 -16.49 16.42 21.32
C ALA A 105 -16.75 14.90 21.32
N VAL A 106 -15.71 14.10 21.04
CA VAL A 106 -15.80 12.64 21.05
C VAL A 106 -16.09 12.10 22.45
N ILE A 107 -15.41 12.60 23.49
CA ILE A 107 -15.61 12.15 24.87
C ILE A 107 -17.03 12.50 25.34
N VAL A 108 -17.46 13.75 25.18
CA VAL A 108 -18.80 14.20 25.59
C VAL A 108 -19.87 13.37 24.89
N GLN A 109 -19.78 13.22 23.58
CA GLN A 109 -20.72 12.43 22.80
C GLN A 109 -20.74 10.95 23.24
N THR A 110 -19.57 10.36 23.52
CA THR A 110 -19.47 8.97 23.99
C THR A 110 -20.09 8.81 25.37
N VAL A 111 -19.80 9.70 26.33
CA VAL A 111 -20.36 9.65 27.68
C VAL A 111 -21.89 9.74 27.63
N VAL A 112 -22.43 10.64 26.82
CA VAL A 112 -23.89 10.77 26.63
C VAL A 112 -24.47 9.49 26.02
N ALA A 113 -23.88 8.95 24.96
CA ALA A 113 -24.38 7.72 24.34
C ALA A 113 -24.28 6.50 25.29
N THR A 114 -23.20 6.38 26.06
CA THR A 114 -23.05 5.31 27.07
C THR A 114 -24.07 5.45 28.18
N TRP A 115 -24.42 6.68 28.58
CA TRP A 115 -25.47 6.93 29.55
C TRP A 115 -26.86 6.48 29.03
N TYR A 116 -27.19 6.76 27.77
CA TYR A 116 -28.40 6.21 27.13
C TYR A 116 -28.36 4.67 27.00
N MET A 117 -27.22 4.11 26.58
CA MET A 117 -27.07 2.65 26.49
C MET A 117 -27.24 1.96 27.84
N LYS A 118 -26.84 2.61 28.95
CA LYS A 118 -27.08 2.10 30.31
C LYS A 118 -28.58 1.97 30.58
N ALA A 119 -29.39 2.95 30.17
CA ALA A 119 -30.84 2.94 30.39
C ALA A 119 -31.57 1.86 29.55
N VAL A 120 -31.01 1.50 28.39
CA VAL A 120 -31.50 0.39 27.55
C VAL A 120 -31.26 -1.00 28.17
N LEU A 121 -30.28 -1.15 29.07
CA LEU A 121 -29.95 -2.45 29.66
C LEU A 121 -30.90 -2.81 30.82
N PRO A 122 -31.37 -4.07 30.91
CA PRO A 122 -32.40 -4.47 31.88
C PRO A 122 -32.07 -4.15 33.35
N TYR A 123 -30.82 -4.34 33.76
CA TYR A 123 -30.35 -4.03 35.13
C TYR A 123 -29.48 -2.78 35.20
N GLN A 124 -29.54 -1.93 34.16
CA GLN A 124 -28.86 -0.64 34.10
C GLN A 124 -27.35 -0.69 34.44
N GLY A 125 -26.65 -1.75 34.03
CA GLY A 125 -25.22 -1.92 34.32
C GLY A 125 -24.91 -2.50 35.70
N GLY A 126 -25.89 -3.13 36.36
CA GLY A 126 -25.68 -3.78 37.66
C GLY A 126 -24.95 -5.12 37.56
N GLN A 127 -25.02 -5.79 36.40
CA GLN A 127 -24.38 -7.10 36.19
C GLN A 127 -23.02 -6.98 35.49
N ILE A 128 -22.10 -7.92 35.79
CA ILE A 128 -20.76 -7.97 35.17
C ILE A 128 -20.84 -8.03 33.63
N LEU A 129 -21.80 -8.79 33.10
CA LEU A 129 -22.03 -8.91 31.66
C LEU A 129 -22.47 -7.58 31.04
N GLU A 130 -23.38 -6.84 31.69
CA GLU A 130 -23.83 -5.52 31.25
C GLU A 130 -22.70 -4.49 31.30
N ILE A 131 -21.87 -4.51 32.35
CA ILE A 131 -20.69 -3.64 32.46
C ILE A 131 -19.71 -3.92 31.31
N ALA A 132 -19.47 -5.18 30.97
CA ALA A 132 -18.62 -5.55 29.84
C ALA A 132 -19.19 -5.04 28.50
N ILE A 133 -20.51 -5.15 28.29
CA ILE A 133 -21.20 -4.62 27.11
C ILE A 133 -21.10 -3.09 27.04
N LEU A 134 -21.32 -2.38 28.16
CA LEU A 134 -21.21 -0.92 28.23
C LEU A 134 -19.79 -0.43 27.94
N PHE A 135 -18.78 -1.14 28.45
CA PHE A 135 -17.38 -0.82 28.18
C PHE A 135 -17.05 -0.97 26.68
N LEU A 136 -17.44 -2.09 26.07
CA LEU A 136 -17.26 -2.32 24.63
C LEU A 136 -18.02 -1.29 23.79
N PHE A 137 -19.26 -1.00 24.17
CA PHE A 137 -20.09 0.02 23.52
C PHE A 137 -19.41 1.39 23.57
N ALA A 138 -18.95 1.84 24.74
CA ALA A 138 -18.27 3.12 24.89
C ALA A 138 -17.01 3.21 24.00
N LEU A 139 -16.21 2.14 23.96
CA LEU A 139 -14.99 2.08 23.15
C LEU A 139 -15.30 2.13 21.64
N LEU A 140 -16.28 1.34 21.17
CA LEU A 140 -16.69 1.30 19.77
C LEU A 140 -17.37 2.61 19.33
N PHE A 141 -18.21 3.19 20.20
CA PHE A 141 -18.91 4.43 19.92
C PHE A 141 -17.94 5.62 19.86
N CYS A 142 -16.94 5.66 20.75
CA CYS A 142 -15.84 6.62 20.69
C CYS A 142 -15.11 6.60 19.33
N TRP A 143 -14.82 5.40 18.83
CA TRP A 143 -14.21 5.23 17.51
C TRP A 143 -15.08 5.75 16.36
N VAL A 144 -16.37 5.41 16.37
CA VAL A 144 -17.34 5.89 15.36
C VAL A 144 -17.49 7.41 15.41
N SER A 145 -17.57 7.99 16.61
CA SER A 145 -17.67 9.44 16.82
C SER A 145 -16.45 10.18 16.26
N ALA A 146 -15.24 9.67 16.48
CA ALA A 146 -14.03 10.26 15.90
C ALA A 146 -14.06 10.30 14.36
N GLY A 147 -14.57 9.24 13.72
CA GLY A 147 -14.78 9.20 12.28
C GLY A 147 -15.82 10.22 11.80
N PHE A 148 -16.95 10.33 12.50
CA PHE A 148 -18.01 11.30 12.21
C PHE A 148 -17.51 12.75 12.23
N TRP A 149 -16.86 13.17 13.32
CA TRP A 149 -16.33 14.54 13.44
C TRP A 149 -15.25 14.86 12.41
N THR A 150 -14.46 13.85 12.03
CA THR A 150 -13.47 13.99 10.96
C THR A 150 -14.14 14.23 9.61
N ALA A 151 -15.15 13.44 9.25
CA ALA A 151 -15.86 13.65 8.00
C ALA A 151 -16.63 14.98 7.97
N LEU A 152 -17.25 15.37 9.10
CA LEU A 152 -17.97 16.64 9.21
C LEU A 152 -17.04 17.84 9.00
N MET A 153 -15.88 17.86 9.65
CA MET A 153 -14.91 18.94 9.43
C MET A 153 -14.35 18.92 8.02
N GLY A 154 -14.15 17.75 7.43
CA GLY A 154 -13.77 17.63 6.02
C GLY A 154 -14.80 18.21 5.06
N PHE A 155 -16.09 17.95 5.29
CA PHE A 155 -17.18 18.55 4.53
C PHE A 155 -17.16 20.07 4.61
N LEU A 156 -17.08 20.62 5.84
CA LEU A 156 -16.99 22.06 6.05
C LEU A 156 -15.76 22.67 5.35
N GLN A 157 -14.61 22.01 5.48
CA GLN A 157 -13.36 22.44 4.84
C GLN A 157 -13.45 22.47 3.32
N LEU A 158 -14.10 21.48 2.71
CA LEU A 158 -14.27 21.38 1.26
C LEU A 158 -15.34 22.33 0.71
N MET A 159 -16.31 22.74 1.53
CA MET A 159 -17.32 23.77 1.20
C MET A 159 -16.73 25.18 1.30
N ILE A 160 -15.93 25.45 2.34
CA ILE A 160 -15.21 26.73 2.51
C ILE A 160 -14.10 26.88 1.44
N GLY A 161 -13.54 25.77 0.97
CA GLY A 161 -12.55 25.71 -0.09
C GLY A 161 -11.15 25.41 0.45
N ARG A 162 -10.46 26.41 1.00
CA ARG A 162 -9.06 26.28 1.47
C ARG A 162 -8.90 26.74 2.92
N ASP A 163 -8.18 25.93 3.72
CA ASP A 163 -7.77 26.29 5.07
C ASP A 163 -6.60 27.29 4.97
N ARG A 164 -6.53 28.23 5.90
CA ARG A 164 -5.39 29.14 6.05
C ARG A 164 -4.06 28.39 6.16
N TYR A 165 -4.07 27.18 6.73
CA TYR A 165 -2.88 26.35 6.91
C TYR A 165 -2.76 25.23 5.86
N SER A 166 -3.51 25.29 4.76
CA SER A 166 -3.37 24.31 3.68
C SER A 166 -2.00 24.44 3.01
N ILE A 167 -1.24 23.33 2.97
CA ILE A 167 0.07 23.33 2.30
C ILE A 167 -0.05 23.64 0.81
N SER A 168 -1.12 23.21 0.15
CA SER A 168 -1.35 23.47 -1.27
C SER A 168 -1.49 24.97 -1.61
N GLY A 169 -1.82 25.80 -0.62
CA GLY A 169 -1.99 27.25 -0.77
C GLY A 169 -0.72 28.05 -0.50
N THR A 170 0.40 27.43 -0.12
CA THR A 170 1.64 28.15 0.23
C THR A 170 2.45 28.63 -0.98
N ALA A 171 2.12 28.17 -2.18
CA ALA A 171 2.76 28.58 -3.42
C ALA A 171 1.69 28.92 -4.48
N ALA A 172 1.93 29.92 -5.33
CA ALA A 172 1.02 30.20 -6.45
C ALA A 172 1.09 29.08 -7.51
N GLU A 173 0.01 28.88 -8.27
CA GLU A 173 0.00 27.96 -9.41
C GLU A 173 0.87 28.49 -10.57
N GLY A 174 1.36 27.60 -11.43
CA GLY A 174 2.18 27.98 -12.60
C GLY A 174 3.65 28.33 -12.31
N ILE A 175 4.11 28.31 -11.06
CA ILE A 175 5.52 28.50 -10.72
C ILE A 175 6.37 27.35 -11.32
N PRO A 176 7.44 27.64 -12.09
CA PRO A 176 8.34 26.62 -12.61
C PRO A 176 9.20 26.01 -11.49
N ILE A 177 9.72 24.80 -11.72
CA ILE A 177 10.66 24.18 -10.77
C ILE A 177 11.98 24.95 -10.81
N ASN A 178 12.63 25.11 -9.66
CA ASN A 178 13.98 25.64 -9.62
C ASN A 178 14.93 24.74 -10.44
N LYS A 179 15.68 25.31 -11.39
CA LYS A 179 16.59 24.58 -12.28
C LYS A 179 17.68 23.79 -11.54
N SER A 180 18.04 24.16 -10.31
CA SER A 180 18.99 23.40 -9.49
C SER A 180 18.37 22.20 -8.78
N THR A 181 17.03 22.11 -8.74
CA THR A 181 16.32 21.04 -8.05
C THR A 181 16.31 19.78 -8.89
N ARG A 182 16.82 18.69 -8.31
CA ARG A 182 16.75 17.36 -8.91
C ARG A 182 15.89 16.44 -8.05
N THR A 183 14.95 15.76 -8.70
CA THR A 183 13.97 14.88 -8.06
C THR A 183 14.04 13.50 -8.67
N ALA A 184 14.19 12.47 -7.83
CA ALA A 184 14.13 11.08 -8.26
C ALA A 184 12.69 10.55 -8.14
N ILE A 185 12.14 10.00 -9.22
CA ILE A 185 10.91 9.22 -9.17
C ILE A 185 11.31 7.75 -9.04
N VAL A 186 10.99 7.13 -7.89
CA VAL A 186 11.37 5.74 -7.61
C VAL A 186 10.13 4.85 -7.64
N MET A 187 10.21 3.74 -8.36
CA MET A 187 9.13 2.76 -8.50
C MET A 187 9.65 1.37 -8.09
N PRO A 188 9.45 0.95 -6.83
CA PRO A 188 9.77 -0.39 -6.39
C PRO A 188 8.81 -1.43 -6.99
N ILE A 189 9.36 -2.51 -7.54
CA ILE A 189 8.62 -3.61 -8.16
C ILE A 189 9.11 -4.98 -7.61
N CYS A 190 8.24 -5.96 -7.47
CA CYS A 190 8.47 -7.36 -7.11
C CYS A 190 7.45 -8.32 -7.78
N ASN A 191 7.81 -8.84 -8.95
CA ASN A 191 7.04 -9.76 -9.80
C ASN A 191 5.65 -9.26 -10.22
N GLU A 192 5.47 -7.96 -10.41
CA GLU A 192 4.25 -7.41 -11.01
C GLU A 192 4.21 -7.68 -12.51
N ASP A 193 3.05 -7.37 -13.10
CA ASP A 193 2.87 -7.38 -14.54
C ASP A 193 3.77 -6.33 -15.19
N VAL A 194 4.76 -6.80 -15.95
CA VAL A 194 5.79 -5.94 -16.57
C VAL A 194 5.16 -4.97 -17.57
N ALA A 195 4.20 -5.44 -18.37
CA ALA A 195 3.55 -4.63 -19.39
C ALA A 195 2.81 -3.43 -18.76
N ARG A 196 2.04 -3.68 -17.69
CA ARG A 196 1.28 -2.65 -16.97
C ARG A 196 2.17 -1.68 -16.20
N VAL A 197 3.23 -2.16 -15.56
CA VAL A 197 4.19 -1.31 -14.83
C VAL A 197 4.86 -0.33 -15.79
N MET A 198 5.42 -0.84 -16.89
CA MET A 198 6.16 -0.04 -17.85
C MET A 198 5.24 0.95 -18.57
N ALA A 199 3.99 0.56 -18.86
CA ALA A 199 2.96 1.44 -19.40
C ALA A 199 2.63 2.62 -18.47
N GLY A 200 2.45 2.36 -17.17
CA GLY A 200 2.15 3.41 -16.19
C GLY A 200 3.31 4.38 -15.97
N LEU A 201 4.53 3.86 -15.95
CA LEU A 201 5.74 4.69 -15.88
C LEU A 201 5.91 5.53 -17.14
N ARG A 202 5.69 4.95 -18.32
CA ARG A 202 5.71 5.67 -19.61
C ARG A 202 4.73 6.83 -19.63
N ALA A 203 3.48 6.58 -19.23
CA ALA A 203 2.44 7.60 -19.18
C ALA A 203 2.81 8.75 -18.23
N THR A 204 3.42 8.43 -17.09
CA THR A 204 3.92 9.42 -16.13
C THR A 204 5.09 10.21 -16.73
N TYR A 205 6.06 9.54 -17.37
CA TYR A 205 7.22 10.16 -18.01
C TYR A 205 6.82 11.16 -19.09
N GLU A 206 5.98 10.74 -20.04
CA GLU A 206 5.51 11.62 -21.12
C GLU A 206 4.65 12.77 -20.57
N SER A 207 3.97 12.59 -19.43
CA SER A 207 3.25 13.69 -18.77
C SER A 207 4.20 14.74 -18.16
N VAL A 208 5.31 14.31 -17.57
CA VAL A 208 6.39 15.20 -17.11
C VAL A 208 7.08 15.90 -18.29
N GLU A 209 7.26 15.20 -19.41
CA GLU A 209 7.78 15.80 -20.65
C GLU A 209 6.86 16.90 -21.17
N ARG A 210 5.54 16.65 -21.22
CA ARG A 210 4.54 17.64 -21.62
C ARG A 210 4.49 18.87 -20.71
N SER A 211 4.86 18.75 -19.43
CA SER A 211 4.92 19.90 -18.52
C SER A 211 6.19 20.76 -18.67
N GLY A 212 7.16 20.30 -19.47
CA GLY A 212 8.41 21.02 -19.76
C GLY A 212 9.46 20.92 -18.64
N GLU A 213 9.25 20.09 -17.63
CA GLU A 213 10.12 19.99 -16.43
C GLU A 213 10.93 18.67 -16.40
N LEU A 214 11.03 17.95 -17.53
CA LEU A 214 11.71 16.65 -17.60
C LEU A 214 13.18 16.70 -17.17
N ALA A 215 13.86 17.83 -17.37
CA ALA A 215 15.26 17.98 -17.00
C ALA A 215 15.50 17.79 -15.48
N GLN A 216 14.51 18.15 -14.66
CA GLN A 216 14.54 18.12 -13.20
C GLN A 216 14.21 16.75 -12.61
N PHE A 217 13.70 15.80 -13.42
CA PHE A 217 13.33 14.47 -12.98
C PHE A 217 14.23 13.39 -13.58
N ASP A 218 14.55 12.40 -12.76
CA ASP A 218 15.17 11.13 -13.16
C ASP A 218 14.32 9.97 -12.59
N PHE A 219 14.13 8.89 -13.34
CA PHE A 219 13.21 7.81 -13.03
C PHE A 219 13.97 6.52 -12.71
N PHE A 220 13.52 5.78 -11.69
CA PHE A 220 14.18 4.58 -11.19
C PHE A 220 13.20 3.43 -11.03
N ILE A 221 13.38 2.37 -11.80
CA ILE A 221 12.71 1.09 -11.63
C ILE A 221 13.57 0.24 -10.69
N LEU A 222 13.06 -0.01 -9.48
CA LEU A 222 13.77 -0.71 -8.42
C LEU A 222 13.20 -2.11 -8.25
N SER A 223 13.79 -3.11 -8.89
CA SER A 223 13.30 -4.49 -8.90
C SER A 223 13.82 -5.36 -7.75
N ASP A 224 12.89 -5.99 -7.05
CA ASP A 224 13.07 -7.07 -6.07
C ASP A 224 12.51 -8.42 -6.62
N SER A 225 12.21 -8.47 -7.92
CA SER A 225 11.68 -9.64 -8.60
C SER A 225 12.60 -10.84 -8.50
N TYR A 226 12.00 -12.03 -8.47
CA TYR A 226 12.70 -13.29 -8.21
C TYR A 226 12.19 -14.46 -9.03
N LYS A 227 11.18 -14.24 -9.88
CA LYS A 227 10.83 -15.17 -10.94
C LYS A 227 11.76 -14.90 -12.12
N ALA A 228 12.48 -15.91 -12.58
CA ALA A 228 13.48 -15.77 -13.62
C ALA A 228 12.89 -15.20 -14.92
N ASP A 229 11.70 -15.68 -15.32
CA ASP A 229 10.98 -15.16 -16.50
C ASP A 229 10.67 -13.67 -16.36
N THR A 230 10.11 -13.26 -15.22
CA THR A 230 9.81 -11.84 -14.97
C THR A 230 11.06 -10.97 -14.95
N CYS A 231 12.19 -11.50 -14.45
CA CYS A 231 13.44 -10.75 -14.45
C CYS A 231 13.96 -10.46 -15.87
N VAL A 232 13.86 -11.43 -16.78
CA VAL A 232 14.29 -11.25 -18.18
C VAL A 232 13.32 -10.31 -18.91
N ALA A 233 12.01 -10.49 -18.70
CA ALA A 233 10.98 -9.62 -19.26
C ALA A 233 11.18 -8.15 -18.83
N GLU A 234 11.51 -7.88 -17.56
CA GLU A 234 11.80 -6.53 -17.06
C GLU A 234 12.99 -5.87 -17.78
N GLN A 235 14.06 -6.62 -18.04
CA GLN A 235 15.25 -6.11 -18.72
C GLN A 235 14.92 -5.68 -20.15
N ARG A 236 14.23 -6.55 -20.91
CA ARG A 236 13.77 -6.25 -22.27
C ARG A 236 12.84 -5.04 -22.27
N ALA A 237 11.88 -5.00 -21.36
CA ALA A 237 10.87 -3.95 -21.31
C ALA A 237 11.46 -2.59 -20.90
N TRP A 238 12.51 -2.55 -20.07
CA TRP A 238 13.24 -1.33 -19.77
C TRP A 238 13.92 -0.74 -21.01
N VAL A 239 14.58 -1.58 -21.84
CA VAL A 239 15.20 -1.14 -23.09
C VAL A 239 14.15 -0.55 -24.04
N GLU A 240 13.06 -1.26 -24.26
CA GLU A 240 11.97 -0.82 -25.15
C GLU A 240 11.31 0.48 -24.65
N LEU A 241 11.10 0.60 -23.33
CA LEU A 241 10.62 1.84 -22.74
C LEU A 241 11.57 3.00 -23.02
N CYS A 242 12.88 2.82 -22.77
CA CYS A 242 13.87 3.88 -23.01
C CYS A 242 13.91 4.28 -24.48
N LYS A 243 13.82 3.33 -25.42
CA LYS A 243 13.75 3.63 -26.85
C LYS A 243 12.50 4.42 -27.22
N ALA A 244 11.35 4.01 -26.70
CA ALA A 244 10.06 4.62 -27.02
C ALA A 244 9.97 6.10 -26.62
N VAL A 245 10.68 6.51 -25.57
CA VAL A 245 10.63 7.90 -25.06
C VAL A 245 11.99 8.62 -25.09
N GLY A 246 13.01 8.06 -25.75
CA GLY A 246 14.38 8.61 -25.72
C GLY A 246 14.96 8.71 -24.29
N GLY A 247 14.53 7.84 -23.38
CA GLY A 247 14.76 7.93 -21.94
C GLY A 247 16.11 7.38 -21.45
N PHE A 248 17.03 7.01 -22.34
CA PHE A 248 18.37 6.57 -21.92
C PHE A 248 19.08 7.70 -21.16
N GLY A 249 19.66 7.38 -20.00
CA GLY A 249 20.25 8.37 -19.08
C GLY A 249 19.22 9.12 -18.21
N LYS A 250 17.92 8.87 -18.38
CA LYS A 250 16.82 9.41 -17.57
C LYS A 250 15.99 8.35 -16.86
N ILE A 251 15.85 7.16 -17.47
CA ILE A 251 15.13 6.01 -16.91
C ILE A 251 16.15 4.94 -16.56
N PHE A 252 16.29 4.67 -15.28
CA PHE A 252 17.24 3.73 -14.73
C PHE A 252 16.55 2.47 -14.24
N TYR A 253 17.19 1.32 -14.43
CA TYR A 253 16.71 0.03 -13.96
C TYR A 253 17.74 -0.63 -13.06
N ARG A 254 17.28 -1.16 -11.92
CA ARG A 254 18.13 -1.94 -11.03
C ARG A 254 17.37 -3.09 -10.41
N ARG A 255 17.86 -4.32 -10.63
CA ARG A 255 17.48 -5.51 -9.85
C ARG A 255 18.41 -5.74 -8.68
N ARG A 256 17.87 -5.98 -7.49
CA ARG A 256 18.64 -6.22 -6.26
C ARG A 256 18.93 -7.70 -6.05
N ARG A 257 20.21 -8.07 -5.91
CA ARG A 257 20.63 -9.46 -5.57
C ARG A 257 20.20 -9.89 -4.17
N ARG A 258 20.38 -9.00 -3.18
CA ARG A 258 20.09 -9.29 -1.77
C ARG A 258 18.80 -8.60 -1.31
N ARG A 259 17.70 -9.35 -1.30
CA ARG A 259 16.34 -8.86 -1.02
C ARG A 259 16.06 -8.77 0.49
N VAL A 260 16.66 -7.78 1.16
CA VAL A 260 16.46 -7.53 2.60
C VAL A 260 15.39 -6.46 2.80
N LYS A 261 14.46 -6.65 3.75
CA LYS A 261 13.37 -5.70 4.09
C LYS A 261 12.41 -5.30 2.93
N ARG A 262 12.33 -6.07 1.83
CA ARG A 262 11.35 -5.84 0.74
C ARG A 262 11.38 -4.38 0.23
N LYS A 263 10.22 -3.73 0.01
CA LYS A 263 10.05 -2.34 -0.46
C LYS A 263 10.90 -1.33 0.33
N SER A 264 10.80 -1.30 1.67
CA SER A 264 11.58 -0.35 2.47
C SER A 264 13.08 -0.56 2.34
N GLY A 265 13.54 -1.83 2.28
CA GLY A 265 14.95 -2.11 2.02
C GLY A 265 15.40 -1.77 0.59
N ASN A 266 14.48 -1.79 -0.37
CA ASN A 266 14.77 -1.43 -1.75
C ASN A 266 14.95 0.11 -1.89
N ILE A 267 14.14 0.88 -1.15
CA ILE A 267 14.27 2.32 -0.97
C ILE A 267 15.54 2.66 -0.17
N ASP A 268 15.83 1.94 0.93
CA ASP A 268 17.08 2.09 1.71
C ASP A 268 18.32 1.93 0.78
N ASP A 269 18.32 0.93 -0.10
CA ASP A 269 19.42 0.68 -1.04
C ASP A 269 19.55 1.80 -2.08
N PHE A 270 18.43 2.33 -2.58
CA PHE A 270 18.45 3.52 -3.44
C PHE A 270 19.05 4.73 -2.71
N CYS A 271 18.56 5.01 -1.51
CA CYS A 271 19.02 6.12 -0.67
C CYS A 271 20.54 6.05 -0.43
N ARG A 272 21.06 4.86 -0.13
CA ARG A 272 22.50 4.62 0.09
C ARG A 272 23.37 4.77 -1.15
N ARG A 273 22.85 4.52 -2.35
CA ARG A 273 23.64 4.47 -3.59
C ARG A 273 23.57 5.74 -4.41
N TRP A 274 22.39 6.34 -4.49
CA TRP A 274 22.11 7.48 -5.36
C TRP A 274 21.34 8.60 -4.67
N GLY A 275 20.82 8.39 -3.46
CA GLY A 275 19.99 9.40 -2.77
C GLY A 275 20.69 10.75 -2.58
N ALA A 276 22.01 10.77 -2.41
CA ALA A 276 22.78 12.01 -2.29
C ALA A 276 22.85 12.86 -3.59
N ASN A 277 22.40 12.32 -4.74
CA ASN A 277 22.38 13.03 -6.03
C ASN A 277 21.10 13.84 -6.26
N TYR A 278 20.15 13.77 -5.32
CA TYR A 278 18.80 14.33 -5.46
C TYR A 278 18.40 15.07 -4.18
N GLN A 279 17.65 16.16 -4.34
CA GLN A 279 17.08 16.87 -3.20
C GLN A 279 15.81 16.17 -2.71
N TYR A 280 15.03 15.67 -3.65
CA TYR A 280 13.73 15.07 -3.41
C TYR A 280 13.60 13.70 -4.04
N MET A 281 12.74 12.87 -3.45
CA MET A 281 12.32 11.60 -4.00
C MET A 281 10.80 11.52 -4.00
N VAL A 282 10.20 11.10 -5.11
CA VAL A 282 8.79 10.71 -5.18
C VAL A 282 8.72 9.19 -5.25
N VAL A 283 8.03 8.57 -4.30
CA VAL A 283 7.85 7.11 -4.29
C VAL A 283 6.55 6.76 -5.00
N LEU A 284 6.60 5.93 -6.04
CA LEU A 284 5.45 5.35 -6.71
C LEU A 284 5.35 3.87 -6.39
N ASP A 285 4.14 3.35 -6.23
CA ASP A 285 3.91 1.90 -6.31
C ASP A 285 3.74 1.47 -7.78
N ALA A 286 3.88 0.16 -8.03
CA ALA A 286 3.79 -0.42 -9.37
C ALA A 286 2.43 -0.19 -10.06
N ASP A 287 1.37 0.10 -9.30
CA ASP A 287 0.02 0.44 -9.75
C ASP A 287 -0.25 1.97 -9.73
N SER A 288 0.73 2.78 -9.33
CA SER A 288 0.60 4.23 -9.27
C SER A 288 0.83 4.88 -10.63
N VAL A 289 0.04 5.90 -10.94
CA VAL A 289 0.21 6.76 -12.12
C VAL A 289 0.01 8.21 -11.67
N MET A 290 0.93 9.10 -12.04
CA MET A 290 0.85 10.52 -11.67
C MET A 290 1.03 11.42 -12.90
N SER A 291 0.32 12.54 -12.92
CA SER A 291 0.52 13.59 -13.94
C SER A 291 1.80 14.38 -13.65
N GLY A 292 2.42 14.91 -14.71
CA GLY A 292 3.55 15.81 -14.64
C GLY A 292 3.23 17.09 -13.88
N GLU A 293 2.00 17.61 -14.00
CA GLU A 293 1.53 18.78 -13.24
C GLU A 293 1.47 18.50 -11.73
N CYS A 294 0.99 17.32 -11.33
CA CYS A 294 0.98 16.93 -9.92
C CYS A 294 2.41 16.82 -9.35
N LEU A 295 3.30 16.17 -10.09
CA LEU A 295 4.71 16.01 -9.71
C LEU A 295 5.44 17.36 -9.62
N LYS A 296 5.27 18.23 -10.62
CA LYS A 296 5.77 19.61 -10.62
C LYS A 296 5.26 20.36 -9.38
N ARG A 297 3.96 20.27 -9.12
CA ARG A 297 3.34 20.96 -7.99
C ARG A 297 3.90 20.48 -6.65
N LEU A 298 4.10 19.18 -6.47
CA LEU A 298 4.71 18.62 -5.26
C LEU A 298 6.12 19.15 -5.02
N VAL A 299 6.94 19.28 -6.08
CA VAL A 299 8.29 19.86 -5.98
C VAL A 299 8.24 21.33 -5.57
N VAL A 300 7.40 22.13 -6.23
CA VAL A 300 7.20 23.56 -5.90
C VAL A 300 6.74 23.74 -4.45
N LEU A 301 5.82 22.88 -3.97
CA LEU A 301 5.37 22.93 -2.59
C LEU A 301 6.47 22.54 -1.59
N MET A 302 7.35 21.61 -1.95
CA MET A 302 8.48 21.22 -1.12
C MET A 302 9.55 22.33 -1.06
N ASP A 303 9.78 23.04 -2.16
CA ASP A 303 10.67 24.21 -2.21
C ASP A 303 10.11 25.37 -1.38
N ALA A 304 8.80 25.63 -1.47
CA ALA A 304 8.13 26.68 -0.71
C ALA A 304 8.06 26.40 0.80
N ASN A 305 8.21 25.14 1.23
CA ASN A 305 8.11 24.74 2.64
C ASN A 305 9.40 24.01 3.11
N PRO A 306 10.46 24.75 3.48
CA PRO A 306 11.72 24.17 3.99
C PRO A 306 11.58 23.34 5.28
N GLU A 307 10.46 23.51 5.99
CA GLU A 307 10.10 22.77 7.19
C GLU A 307 9.40 21.43 6.87
N ALA A 308 8.92 21.22 5.64
CA ALA A 308 8.30 19.97 5.21
C ALA A 308 9.36 18.90 4.91
N GLY A 309 9.16 17.70 5.45
CA GLY A 309 9.96 16.51 5.15
C GLY A 309 9.24 15.55 4.22
N ILE A 310 7.92 15.45 4.34
CA ILE A 310 7.06 14.63 3.48
C ILE A 310 5.81 15.43 3.12
N ILE A 311 5.44 15.41 1.83
CA ILE A 311 4.14 15.90 1.35
C ILE A 311 3.47 14.74 0.60
N GLN A 312 2.37 14.24 1.16
CA GLN A 312 1.56 13.14 0.65
C GLN A 312 0.43 13.69 -0.23
N SER A 313 0.35 13.31 -1.50
CA SER A 313 -0.87 13.55 -2.29
C SER A 313 -1.96 12.55 -1.87
N ALA A 314 -3.22 12.81 -2.25
CA ALA A 314 -4.32 11.87 -2.06
C ALA A 314 -4.55 11.06 -3.34
N PRO A 315 -4.10 9.78 -3.42
CA PRO A 315 -4.32 8.95 -4.60
C PRO A 315 -5.81 8.74 -4.85
N ARG A 316 -6.23 8.82 -6.12
CA ARG A 316 -7.58 8.53 -6.54
C ARG A 316 -7.64 7.13 -7.14
N ALA A 317 -8.51 6.30 -6.59
CA ALA A 317 -8.74 4.95 -7.09
C ALA A 317 -9.39 4.97 -8.48
N ALA A 318 -8.76 4.31 -9.46
CA ALA A 318 -9.27 4.18 -10.82
C ALA A 318 -8.70 2.92 -11.52
N GLY A 319 -9.24 2.58 -12.70
CA GLY A 319 -8.63 1.59 -13.61
C GLY A 319 -9.22 0.19 -13.59
N MET A 320 -10.18 -0.13 -12.70
CA MET A 320 -10.72 -1.48 -12.55
C MET A 320 -12.18 -1.61 -12.97
N ASP A 321 -12.55 -2.79 -13.49
CA ASP A 321 -13.84 -2.99 -14.14
C ASP A 321 -14.87 -3.83 -13.37
N SER A 322 -14.45 -4.63 -12.38
CA SER A 322 -15.35 -5.47 -11.60
C SER A 322 -16.40 -4.64 -10.83
N LEU A 323 -17.56 -5.24 -10.52
CA LEU A 323 -18.58 -4.54 -9.74
C LEU A 323 -18.03 -4.10 -8.38
N TYR A 324 -17.31 -4.99 -7.69
CA TYR A 324 -16.66 -4.71 -6.42
C TYR A 324 -15.73 -3.50 -6.49
N ALA A 325 -14.78 -3.52 -7.42
CA ALA A 325 -13.81 -2.44 -7.56
C ALA A 325 -14.49 -1.13 -7.94
N ARG A 326 -15.53 -1.17 -8.78
CA ARG A 326 -16.29 0.03 -9.17
C ARG A 326 -17.03 0.66 -7.99
N VAL A 327 -17.69 -0.15 -7.15
CA VAL A 327 -18.32 0.34 -5.91
C VAL A 327 -17.27 0.97 -4.99
N GLN A 328 -16.09 0.34 -4.85
CA GLN A 328 -15.02 0.86 -4.00
C GLN A 328 -14.37 2.13 -4.58
N GLN A 329 -14.16 2.21 -5.89
CA GLN A 329 -13.68 3.41 -6.60
C GLN A 329 -14.64 4.58 -6.37
N PHE A 330 -15.95 4.35 -6.56
CA PHE A 330 -17.00 5.32 -6.31
C PHE A 330 -17.01 5.80 -4.85
N ALA A 331 -17.00 4.86 -3.89
CA ALA A 331 -16.97 5.16 -2.47
C ALA A 331 -15.73 5.99 -2.08
N THR A 332 -14.55 5.59 -2.55
CA THR A 332 -13.29 6.29 -2.26
C THR A 332 -13.28 7.69 -2.88
N ARG A 333 -13.84 7.85 -4.08
CA ARG A 333 -13.87 9.14 -4.79
C ARG A 333 -14.84 10.16 -4.19
N ILE A 334 -15.92 9.70 -3.55
CA ILE A 334 -16.96 10.55 -2.96
C ILE A 334 -16.71 10.78 -1.47
N TYR A 335 -16.45 9.72 -0.70
CA TYR A 335 -16.29 9.81 0.75
C TYR A 335 -14.84 10.14 1.15
N GLY A 336 -13.85 9.64 0.40
CA GLY A 336 -12.43 9.82 0.69
C GLY A 336 -12.02 11.28 0.89
N PRO A 337 -12.41 12.23 0.02
CA PRO A 337 -12.07 13.65 0.18
C PRO A 337 -12.50 14.24 1.52
N LEU A 338 -13.66 13.86 2.08
CA LEU A 338 -14.10 14.35 3.39
C LEU A 338 -13.14 13.87 4.48
N PHE A 339 -12.78 12.58 4.48
CA PHE A 339 -11.88 12.05 5.49
C PHE A 339 -10.46 12.60 5.34
N THR A 340 -9.93 12.77 4.13
CA THR A 340 -8.58 13.34 3.93
C THR A 340 -8.50 14.82 4.29
N ALA A 341 -9.50 15.63 3.91
CA ALA A 341 -9.58 17.04 4.31
C ALA A 341 -9.79 17.20 5.83
N GLY A 342 -10.62 16.34 6.44
CA GLY A 342 -10.83 16.32 7.88
C GLY A 342 -9.58 15.94 8.66
N LEU A 343 -8.86 14.90 8.22
CA LEU A 343 -7.57 14.49 8.78
C LEU A 343 -6.56 15.63 8.69
N HIS A 344 -6.47 16.29 7.53
CA HIS A 344 -5.63 17.48 7.35
C HIS A 344 -6.02 18.58 8.37
N TYR A 345 -7.31 18.88 8.53
CA TYR A 345 -7.78 19.90 9.47
C TYR A 345 -7.30 19.65 10.91
N TRP A 346 -7.39 18.39 11.38
CA TRP A 346 -7.00 18.01 12.74
C TRP A 346 -5.47 17.90 12.94
N GLN A 347 -4.76 17.42 11.93
CA GLN A 347 -3.34 17.02 12.09
C GLN A 347 -2.35 18.05 11.54
N LEU A 348 -2.71 18.81 10.50
CA LEU A 348 -1.83 19.75 9.80
C LEU A 348 -0.46 19.11 9.49
N GLY A 349 0.65 19.74 9.86
CA GLY A 349 2.01 19.22 9.62
C GLY A 349 2.43 18.02 10.47
N GLU A 350 1.50 17.35 11.17
CA GLU A 350 1.70 16.09 11.92
C GLU A 350 0.85 14.95 11.32
N SER A 351 0.73 14.92 9.99
CA SER A 351 -0.20 14.02 9.30
C SER A 351 0.41 12.65 8.92
N HIS A 352 -0.30 11.90 8.09
CA HIS A 352 0.04 10.54 7.67
C HIS A 352 0.90 10.52 6.40
N TYR A 353 1.65 9.43 6.25
CA TYR A 353 2.32 9.01 5.02
C TYR A 353 1.84 7.59 4.72
N TRP A 354 1.48 7.32 3.47
CA TRP A 354 0.90 6.04 3.02
C TRP A 354 1.88 5.21 2.16
N GLY A 355 3.15 5.61 2.07
CA GLY A 355 4.20 4.81 1.45
C GLY A 355 4.40 5.01 -0.06
N HIS A 356 3.51 5.75 -0.74
CA HIS A 356 3.63 6.08 -2.16
C HIS A 356 2.83 7.36 -2.49
N ASN A 357 2.99 7.84 -3.73
CA ASN A 357 2.44 9.10 -4.24
C ASN A 357 2.74 10.28 -3.30
N ALA A 358 3.97 10.29 -2.77
CA ALA A 358 4.42 11.31 -1.86
C ALA A 358 5.82 11.76 -2.24
N ILE A 359 6.08 13.06 -2.09
CA ILE A 359 7.40 13.64 -2.22
C ILE A 359 8.08 13.69 -0.85
N ILE A 360 9.35 13.31 -0.80
CA ILE A 360 10.15 13.18 0.41
C ILE A 360 11.44 13.97 0.24
N ARG A 361 11.80 14.75 1.26
CA ARG A 361 13.10 15.43 1.36
C ARG A 361 14.18 14.43 1.72
N LEU A 362 15.14 14.20 0.82
CA LEU A 362 16.07 13.07 0.92
C LEU A 362 17.09 13.23 2.05
N GLU A 363 17.68 14.40 2.23
CA GLU A 363 18.71 14.63 3.25
C GLU A 363 18.26 14.20 4.66
N PRO A 364 17.15 14.73 5.24
CA PRO A 364 16.69 14.27 6.54
C PRO A 364 16.16 12.83 6.54
N PHE A 365 15.62 12.35 5.41
CA PHE A 365 15.15 10.97 5.30
C PHE A 365 16.31 9.97 5.45
N ILE A 366 17.42 10.19 4.73
CA ILE A 366 18.64 9.39 4.80
C ILE A 366 19.24 9.44 6.21
N GLN A 367 19.24 10.62 6.83
CA GLN A 367 19.84 10.80 8.15
C GLN A 367 19.03 10.18 9.30
N HIS A 368 17.70 10.17 9.23
CA HIS A 368 16.84 9.90 10.39
C HIS A 368 15.83 8.76 10.21
N CYS A 369 15.48 8.39 8.97
CA CYS A 369 14.38 7.46 8.70
C CYS A 369 14.85 6.02 8.44
N ALA A 370 16.12 5.70 8.69
CA ALA A 370 16.65 4.35 8.58
C ALA A 370 16.01 3.39 9.59
N LEU A 371 15.33 2.35 9.09
CA LEU A 371 14.51 1.45 9.92
C LEU A 371 15.32 0.27 10.50
N ALA A 372 15.43 0.20 11.82
CA ALA A 372 15.96 -0.99 12.51
C ALA A 372 14.90 -2.10 12.57
N PRO A 373 15.30 -3.39 12.59
CA PRO A 373 14.38 -4.46 12.94
C PRO A 373 13.93 -4.34 14.41
N LEU A 374 12.68 -4.69 14.68
CA LEU A 374 12.14 -4.73 16.03
C LEU A 374 12.77 -5.88 16.83
N PRO A 375 13.23 -5.63 18.07
CA PRO A 375 13.87 -6.64 18.90
C PRO A 375 12.85 -7.69 19.39
N GLY A 376 13.29 -8.94 19.54
CA GLY A 376 12.50 -10.04 20.09
C GLY A 376 12.42 -11.26 19.18
N LYS A 377 11.55 -12.20 19.53
CA LYS A 377 11.19 -13.41 18.75
C LYS A 377 9.67 -13.40 18.51
N GLY A 378 9.21 -14.10 17.48
CA GLY A 378 7.78 -14.21 17.14
C GLY A 378 7.28 -13.18 16.11
N SER A 379 5.97 -13.15 15.87
CA SER A 379 5.35 -12.46 14.72
C SER A 379 5.29 -10.93 14.80
N PHE A 380 5.65 -10.36 15.95
CA PHE A 380 5.77 -8.90 16.13
C PHE A 380 7.24 -8.45 16.26
N ALA A 381 8.21 -9.27 15.84
CA ALA A 381 9.62 -8.95 15.80
C ALA A 381 10.17 -9.08 14.36
N GLY A 382 11.32 -8.46 14.09
CA GLY A 382 11.96 -8.49 12.78
C GLY A 382 11.75 -7.21 11.97
N ALA A 383 11.76 -7.32 10.63
CA ALA A 383 11.67 -6.16 9.75
C ALA A 383 10.30 -5.46 9.88
N ILE A 384 10.32 -4.12 9.95
CA ILE A 384 9.10 -3.31 10.02
C ILE A 384 8.25 -3.51 8.75
N LEU A 385 6.97 -3.80 8.95
CA LEU A 385 5.90 -3.83 7.97
C LEU A 385 5.11 -2.53 8.12
N SER A 386 4.45 -2.05 7.06
CA SER A 386 3.82 -0.71 7.07
C SER A 386 4.82 0.35 7.56
N HIS A 387 5.94 0.43 6.85
CA HIS A 387 7.10 1.25 7.19
C HIS A 387 6.81 2.76 7.11
N ASP A 388 5.86 3.13 6.26
CA ASP A 388 5.34 4.45 6.02
C ASP A 388 4.93 5.20 7.30
N PHE A 389 4.15 4.58 8.19
CA PHE A 389 3.78 5.24 9.46
C PHE A 389 4.99 5.48 10.37
N VAL A 390 5.97 4.59 10.34
CA VAL A 390 7.18 4.71 11.16
C VAL A 390 8.10 5.79 10.59
N GLU A 391 8.25 5.85 9.27
CA GLU A 391 9.04 6.87 8.56
C GLU A 391 8.44 8.27 8.78
N ALA A 392 7.12 8.44 8.73
CA ALA A 392 6.48 9.71 9.08
C ALA A 392 6.79 10.13 10.53
N ALA A 393 6.71 9.19 11.46
CA ALA A 393 7.00 9.46 12.87
C ALA A 393 8.48 9.81 13.09
N LEU A 394 9.40 9.15 12.39
CA LEU A 394 10.83 9.45 12.43
C LEU A 394 11.15 10.82 11.80
N MET A 395 10.49 11.17 10.71
CA MET A 395 10.62 12.47 10.06
C MET A 395 10.14 13.61 10.98
N ARG A 396 8.97 13.44 11.63
CA ARG A 396 8.51 14.39 12.66
C ARG A 396 9.46 14.47 13.85
N ARG A 397 9.98 13.33 14.32
CA ARG A 397 10.97 13.27 15.40
C ARG A 397 12.25 14.04 15.04
N ALA A 398 12.62 14.10 13.76
CA ALA A 398 13.74 14.90 13.26
C ALA A 398 13.43 16.41 13.14
N GLY A 399 12.18 16.82 13.37
CA GLY A 399 11.73 18.22 13.33
C GLY A 399 10.96 18.60 12.06
N TYR A 400 10.98 17.78 11.02
CA TYR A 400 10.37 18.09 9.71
C TYR A 400 8.89 17.71 9.63
N GLY A 401 8.02 18.60 9.15
CA GLY A 401 6.57 18.38 9.03
C GLY A 401 6.20 17.29 8.02
N VAL A 402 5.09 16.60 8.28
CA VAL A 402 4.46 15.63 7.39
C VAL A 402 3.08 16.14 7.04
N TRP A 403 2.84 16.43 5.77
CA TRP A 403 1.64 17.12 5.29
C TRP A 403 0.87 16.28 4.28
N ILE A 404 -0.45 16.44 4.27
CA ILE A 404 -1.31 15.90 3.21
C ILE A 404 -1.77 17.05 2.32
N ALA A 405 -1.44 16.98 1.04
CA ALA A 405 -1.94 17.86 0.00
C ALA A 405 -3.22 17.26 -0.61
N TYR A 406 -4.31 17.33 0.15
CA TYR A 406 -5.57 16.61 -0.11
C TYR A 406 -6.32 17.08 -1.36
N ASP A 407 -6.02 18.28 -1.85
CA ASP A 407 -6.68 18.96 -2.97
C ASP A 407 -5.87 18.89 -4.28
N LEU A 408 -4.72 18.20 -4.30
CA LEU A 408 -3.95 18.02 -5.53
C LEU A 408 -4.58 16.95 -6.44
N PRO A 409 -4.97 17.29 -7.68
CA PRO A 409 -5.39 16.30 -8.67
C PRO A 409 -4.18 15.57 -9.27
N GLY A 410 -4.43 14.61 -10.17
CA GLY A 410 -3.38 14.02 -10.98
C GLY A 410 -2.54 12.94 -10.28
N SER A 411 -3.07 12.31 -9.24
CA SER A 411 -2.47 11.19 -8.53
C SER A 411 -3.45 10.02 -8.50
N TYR A 412 -3.08 8.89 -9.07
CA TYR A 412 -3.97 7.75 -9.31
C TYR A 412 -3.35 6.44 -8.80
N GLU A 413 -4.22 5.51 -8.42
CA GLU A 413 -3.87 4.15 -8.02
C GLU A 413 -4.95 3.14 -8.46
N GLU A 414 -4.57 1.88 -8.65
CA GLU A 414 -5.52 0.79 -8.88
C GLU A 414 -5.90 0.10 -7.57
N LEU A 415 -7.14 -0.40 -7.51
CA LEU A 415 -7.64 -1.13 -6.35
C LEU A 415 -7.64 -2.65 -6.59
N PRO A 416 -7.66 -3.47 -5.53
CA PRO A 416 -7.90 -4.90 -5.66
C PRO A 416 -9.21 -5.20 -6.43
N PRO A 417 -9.20 -6.15 -7.39
CA PRO A 417 -10.36 -6.41 -8.25
C PRO A 417 -11.54 -7.07 -7.52
N ASN A 418 -11.32 -7.74 -6.39
CA ASN A 418 -12.36 -8.46 -5.67
C ASN A 418 -12.12 -8.45 -4.16
N LEU A 419 -13.14 -8.90 -3.41
CA LEU A 419 -13.13 -8.93 -1.95
C LEU A 419 -11.98 -9.76 -1.37
N LEU A 420 -11.64 -10.90 -1.97
CA LEU A 420 -10.60 -11.78 -1.43
C LEU A 420 -9.20 -11.16 -1.57
N ASP A 421 -8.94 -10.48 -2.68
CA ASP A 421 -7.68 -9.76 -2.91
C ASP A 421 -7.55 -8.55 -1.96
N GLU A 422 -8.65 -7.83 -1.69
CA GLU A 422 -8.66 -6.79 -0.66
C GLU A 422 -8.33 -7.36 0.71
N LEU A 423 -8.98 -8.45 1.11
CA LEU A 423 -8.76 -9.09 2.41
C LEU A 423 -7.34 -9.62 2.57
N GLN A 424 -6.70 -10.10 1.50
CA GLN A 424 -5.30 -10.51 1.53
C GLN A 424 -4.36 -9.32 1.72
N ARG A 425 -4.68 -8.15 1.12
CA ARG A 425 -3.96 -6.90 1.38
C ARG A 425 -4.12 -6.46 2.83
N ASP A 426 -5.36 -6.46 3.33
CA ASP A 426 -5.69 -6.08 4.71
C ASP A 426 -5.01 -6.97 5.75
N GLN A 427 -4.88 -8.28 5.50
CA GLN A 427 -4.18 -9.17 6.43
C GLN A 427 -2.73 -8.71 6.69
N ARG A 428 -2.04 -8.21 5.65
CA ARG A 428 -0.68 -7.70 5.75
C ARG A 428 -0.63 -6.39 6.53
N TRP A 429 -1.57 -5.48 6.26
CA TRP A 429 -1.69 -4.20 6.95
C TRP A 429 -2.07 -4.40 8.43
N CYS A 430 -2.95 -5.34 8.74
CA CYS A 430 -3.30 -5.73 10.10
C CYS A 430 -2.07 -6.19 10.89
N GLN A 431 -1.29 -7.13 10.33
CA GLN A 431 -0.06 -7.60 10.99
C GLN A 431 0.93 -6.44 11.20
N GLY A 432 1.12 -5.58 10.19
CA GLY A 432 2.02 -4.44 10.28
C GLY A 432 1.60 -3.42 11.34
N ASN A 433 0.32 -3.06 11.40
CA ASN A 433 -0.19 -2.10 12.36
C ASN A 433 -0.12 -2.63 13.81
N LEU A 434 -0.46 -3.90 14.04
CA LEU A 434 -0.30 -4.55 15.34
C LEU A 434 1.16 -4.59 15.79
N MET A 435 2.08 -4.90 14.86
CA MET A 435 3.51 -4.89 15.15
C MET A 435 4.04 -3.48 15.48
N ASN A 436 3.63 -2.48 14.70
CA ASN A 436 4.08 -1.09 14.85
C ASN A 436 3.59 -0.47 16.16
N PHE A 437 2.51 -0.97 16.77
CA PHE A 437 2.06 -0.54 18.09
C PHE A 437 3.14 -0.67 19.18
N ARG A 438 4.11 -1.57 19.02
CA ARG A 438 5.27 -1.67 19.94
C ARG A 438 6.11 -0.40 19.99
N LEU A 439 6.02 0.45 18.95
CA LEU A 439 6.72 1.73 18.88
C LEU A 439 5.99 2.86 19.64
N PHE A 440 4.77 2.62 20.11
CA PHE A 440 3.95 3.61 20.82
C PHE A 440 4.67 4.23 22.04
N LEU A 441 5.43 3.42 22.79
CA LEU A 441 6.15 3.85 24.02
C LEU A 441 7.60 4.31 23.77
N VAL A 442 8.07 4.33 22.51
CA VAL A 442 9.42 4.75 22.16
C VAL A 442 9.60 6.25 22.44
N LYS A 443 10.75 6.62 23.02
CA LYS A 443 11.05 8.02 23.36
C LYS A 443 11.21 8.85 22.09
N GLY A 444 10.69 10.08 22.10
CA GLY A 444 10.78 11.02 20.97
C GLY A 444 9.64 10.92 19.96
N MET A 445 8.69 9.99 20.12
CA MET A 445 7.48 9.96 19.29
C MET A 445 6.50 11.04 19.75
N HIS A 446 6.10 11.92 18.83
CA HIS A 446 5.09 12.95 19.05
C HIS A 446 3.72 12.33 19.41
N PRO A 447 2.90 12.98 20.26
CA PRO A 447 1.58 12.47 20.65
C PRO A 447 0.66 12.17 19.46
N VAL A 448 0.74 12.97 18.38
CA VAL A 448 -0.07 12.74 17.18
C VAL A 448 0.31 11.43 16.48
N HIS A 449 1.59 11.13 16.32
CA HIS A 449 2.01 9.84 15.75
C HIS A 449 1.66 8.64 16.64
N ARG A 450 1.60 8.84 17.96
CA ARG A 450 1.06 7.80 18.85
C ARG A 450 -0.42 7.55 18.59
N ALA A 451 -1.20 8.60 18.36
CA ALA A 451 -2.59 8.48 17.95
C ALA A 451 -2.71 7.82 16.55
N VAL A 452 -1.78 8.09 15.62
CA VAL A 452 -1.71 7.39 14.31
C VAL A 452 -1.48 5.90 14.51
N PHE A 453 -0.53 5.48 15.35
CA PHE A 453 -0.32 4.06 15.64
C PHE A 453 -1.55 3.41 16.29
N LEU A 454 -2.21 4.10 17.23
CA LEU A 454 -3.45 3.62 17.83
C LEU A 454 -4.58 3.49 16.79
N THR A 455 -4.71 4.48 15.91
CA THR A 455 -5.70 4.48 14.81
C THR A 455 -5.44 3.30 13.87
N GLY A 456 -4.19 3.07 13.48
CA GLY A 456 -3.82 1.92 12.65
C GLY A 456 -4.17 0.56 13.28
N VAL A 457 -4.02 0.42 14.61
CA VAL A 457 -4.46 -0.78 15.34
C VAL A 457 -5.99 -0.86 15.39
N MET A 458 -6.66 0.22 15.75
CA MET A 458 -8.12 0.26 15.92
C MET A 458 -8.88 0.04 14.61
N SER A 459 -8.29 0.37 13.45
CA SER A 459 -8.85 0.03 12.13
C SER A 459 -9.08 -1.48 11.93
N TYR A 460 -8.35 -2.34 12.65
CA TYR A 460 -8.53 -3.80 12.61
C TYR A 460 -9.02 -4.39 13.93
N LEU A 461 -8.63 -3.82 15.08
CA LEU A 461 -9.03 -4.28 16.42
C LEU A 461 -10.50 -3.96 16.74
N SER A 462 -11.09 -2.96 16.08
CA SER A 462 -12.54 -2.69 16.21
C SER A 462 -13.40 -3.88 15.78
N ALA A 463 -12.97 -4.68 14.80
CA ALA A 463 -13.71 -5.85 14.33
C ALA A 463 -13.90 -6.95 15.41
N PRO A 464 -12.86 -7.48 16.07
CA PRO A 464 -13.03 -8.44 17.15
C PRO A 464 -13.75 -7.85 18.37
N LEU A 465 -13.57 -6.55 18.66
CA LEU A 465 -14.31 -5.89 19.73
C LEU A 465 -15.81 -5.82 19.42
N TRP A 466 -16.18 -5.55 18.17
CA TRP A 466 -17.56 -5.55 17.71
C TRP A 466 -18.16 -6.96 17.67
N PHE A 467 -17.39 -7.96 17.22
CA PHE A 467 -17.78 -9.37 17.29
C PHE A 467 -18.05 -9.80 18.73
N LEU A 468 -17.17 -9.43 19.66
CA LEU A 468 -17.35 -9.71 21.09
C LEU A 468 -18.58 -8.99 21.65
N PHE A 469 -18.81 -7.73 21.27
CA PHE A 469 -20.01 -6.99 21.66
C PHE A 469 -21.29 -7.71 21.23
N LEU A 470 -21.35 -8.20 19.98
CA LEU A 470 -22.49 -8.99 19.49
C LEU A 470 -22.65 -10.33 20.20
N ALA A 471 -21.55 -11.02 20.48
CA ALA A 471 -21.56 -12.30 21.19
C ALA A 471 -22.04 -12.13 22.64
N LEU A 472 -21.54 -11.12 23.37
CA LEU A 472 -21.97 -10.81 24.73
C LEU A 472 -23.42 -10.31 24.76
N SER A 473 -23.86 -9.55 23.76
CA SER A 473 -25.27 -9.14 23.64
C SER A 473 -26.19 -10.35 23.41
N THR A 474 -25.76 -11.32 22.60
CA THR A 474 -26.49 -12.59 22.41
C THR A 474 -26.49 -13.43 23.70
N ALA A 475 -25.38 -13.43 24.45
CA ALA A 475 -25.31 -14.10 25.75
C ALA A 475 -26.24 -13.43 26.78
N LEU A 476 -26.35 -12.10 26.77
CA LEU A 476 -27.29 -11.38 27.62
C LEU A 476 -28.75 -11.74 27.29
N LEU A 477 -29.07 -11.84 25.99
CA LEU A 477 -30.36 -12.36 25.53
C LEU A 477 -30.61 -13.78 26.06
N ALA A 478 -29.62 -14.67 25.99
CA ALA A 478 -29.73 -16.03 26.50
C ALA A 478 -29.97 -16.07 28.02
N VAL A 479 -29.21 -15.29 28.80
CA VAL A 479 -29.38 -15.19 30.27
C VAL A 479 -30.78 -14.70 30.61
N HIS A 480 -31.26 -13.66 29.93
CA HIS A 480 -32.59 -13.10 30.19
C HIS A 480 -33.74 -14.04 29.78
N THR A 481 -33.57 -14.83 28.72
CA THR A 481 -34.60 -15.80 28.31
C THR A 481 -34.59 -17.06 29.17
N LEU A 482 -33.41 -17.54 29.58
CA LEU A 482 -33.24 -18.86 30.23
C LEU A 482 -33.21 -18.78 31.76
N THR A 483 -33.06 -17.59 32.35
CA THR A 483 -32.98 -17.40 33.80
C THR A 483 -34.19 -16.59 34.27
N GLU A 484 -34.75 -16.97 35.43
CA GLU A 484 -35.80 -16.18 36.05
C GLU A 484 -35.27 -14.80 36.49
N PRO A 485 -36.04 -13.71 36.29
CA PRO A 485 -35.61 -12.37 36.70
C PRO A 485 -35.37 -12.29 38.21
N GLN A 486 -34.19 -11.82 38.61
CA GLN A 486 -33.86 -11.60 40.02
C GLN A 486 -34.19 -10.16 40.42
N TYR A 487 -35.24 -10.00 41.23
CA TYR A 487 -35.71 -8.69 41.68
C TYR A 487 -34.92 -8.11 42.85
N PHE A 488 -34.28 -8.96 43.66
CA PHE A 488 -33.49 -8.56 44.83
C PHE A 488 -32.05 -9.00 44.62
N VAL A 489 -31.21 -8.06 44.18
CA VAL A 489 -29.81 -8.29 43.81
C VAL A 489 -28.84 -8.02 44.96
N ALA A 490 -29.28 -7.36 46.04
CA ALA A 490 -28.48 -7.05 47.23
C ALA A 490 -29.15 -7.55 48.53
N PRO A 491 -28.37 -7.99 49.54
CA PRO A 491 -28.91 -8.34 50.85
C PRO A 491 -29.57 -7.12 51.52
N HIS A 492 -30.77 -7.28 52.09
CA HIS A 492 -31.57 -6.23 52.74
C HIS A 492 -32.11 -5.14 51.78
N GLN A 493 -32.25 -5.44 50.50
CA GLN A 493 -32.87 -4.54 49.54
C GLN A 493 -34.38 -4.39 49.82
N LEU A 494 -34.81 -3.18 50.17
CA LEU A 494 -36.19 -2.87 50.59
C LEU A 494 -37.20 -2.84 49.43
N PHE A 495 -36.74 -2.61 48.20
CA PHE A 495 -37.59 -2.49 47.00
C PHE A 495 -37.04 -3.33 45.85
N PRO A 496 -37.88 -4.08 45.10
CA PRO A 496 -37.43 -4.87 43.97
C PRO A 496 -36.92 -3.98 42.82
N VAL A 497 -35.84 -4.39 42.14
CA VAL A 497 -35.46 -3.83 40.83
C VAL A 497 -36.28 -4.55 39.78
N TRP A 498 -37.22 -3.84 39.16
CA TRP A 498 -37.94 -4.36 38.00
C TRP A 498 -37.04 -4.23 36.77
N PRO A 499 -36.80 -5.32 36.01
CA PRO A 499 -36.17 -5.19 34.69
C PRO A 499 -37.12 -4.40 33.79
N GLN A 500 -36.71 -3.18 33.45
CA GLN A 500 -37.48 -2.30 32.57
C GLN A 500 -36.89 -2.38 31.16
N TRP A 501 -37.77 -2.59 30.17
CA TRP A 501 -37.40 -2.54 28.77
C TRP A 501 -37.93 -1.24 28.18
N HIS A 502 -37.01 -0.35 27.81
CA HIS A 502 -37.31 0.96 27.20
C HIS A 502 -37.09 0.90 25.68
N PRO A 503 -38.05 0.41 24.88
CA PRO A 503 -37.90 0.30 23.44
C PRO A 503 -37.66 1.66 22.76
N GLU A 504 -38.23 2.74 23.30
CA GLU A 504 -38.03 4.10 22.84
C GLU A 504 -36.56 4.54 22.93
N GLU A 505 -35.87 4.21 24.02
CA GLU A 505 -34.45 4.53 24.20
C GLU A 505 -33.56 3.70 23.26
N ALA A 506 -33.91 2.42 23.07
CA ALA A 506 -33.22 1.54 22.12
C ALA A 506 -33.35 2.06 20.68
N ILE A 507 -34.55 2.49 20.27
CA ILE A 507 -34.81 3.09 18.95
C ILE A 507 -34.06 4.42 18.82
N ALA A 508 -34.04 5.27 19.85
CA ALA A 508 -33.34 6.53 19.84
C ALA A 508 -31.82 6.34 19.70
N LEU A 509 -31.24 5.39 20.44
CA LEU A 509 -29.82 5.07 20.38
C LEU A 509 -29.43 4.46 19.01
N PHE A 510 -30.26 3.55 18.51
CA PHE A 510 -30.08 2.96 17.18
C PHE A 510 -30.14 4.04 16.09
N SER A 511 -31.15 4.91 16.13
CA SER A 511 -31.33 6.00 15.17
C SER A 511 -30.17 7.00 15.21
N THR A 512 -29.71 7.36 16.41
CA THR A 512 -28.54 8.23 16.60
C THR A 512 -27.28 7.60 16.02
N THR A 513 -27.06 6.31 16.27
CA THR A 513 -25.93 5.57 15.72
C THR A 513 -26.01 5.48 14.18
N ALA A 514 -27.20 5.25 13.63
CA ALA A 514 -27.43 5.25 12.19
C ALA A 514 -27.09 6.61 11.56
N VAL A 515 -27.51 7.72 12.19
CA VAL A 515 -27.14 9.07 11.74
C VAL A 515 -25.62 9.23 11.74
N LEU A 516 -24.91 8.86 12.81
CA LEU A 516 -23.45 8.99 12.87
C LEU A 516 -22.72 8.20 11.76
N LEU A 517 -23.25 7.03 11.39
CA LEU A 517 -22.65 6.17 10.36
C LEU A 517 -22.98 6.64 8.93
N PHE A 518 -24.22 7.04 8.67
CA PHE A 518 -24.69 7.34 7.31
C PHE A 518 -24.66 8.82 6.94
N PHE A 519 -24.70 9.73 7.92
CA PHE A 519 -24.68 11.17 7.65
C PHE A 519 -23.43 11.65 6.89
N PRO A 520 -22.20 11.17 7.19
CA PRO A 520 -21.03 11.48 6.36
C PRO A 520 -21.19 11.13 4.88
N LYS A 521 -21.90 10.05 4.57
CA LYS A 521 -22.17 9.64 3.18
C LYS A 521 -23.14 10.60 2.50
N ILE A 522 -24.17 11.04 3.21
CA ILE A 522 -25.12 12.07 2.74
C ILE A 522 -24.39 13.39 2.49
N LEU A 523 -23.56 13.85 3.44
CA LEU A 523 -22.76 15.07 3.28
C LEU A 523 -21.86 15.03 2.04
N SER A 524 -21.31 13.85 1.73
CA SER A 524 -20.47 13.68 0.54
C SER A 524 -21.26 13.84 -0.76
N VAL A 525 -22.48 13.29 -0.82
CA VAL A 525 -23.38 13.49 -1.98
C VAL A 525 -23.80 14.95 -2.11
N LEU A 526 -24.14 15.60 -0.99
CA LEU A 526 -24.48 17.04 -0.97
C LEU A 526 -23.32 17.90 -1.49
N LEU A 527 -22.08 17.59 -1.07
CA LEU A 527 -20.88 18.28 -1.56
C LEU A 527 -20.72 18.12 -3.08
N VAL A 528 -20.94 16.91 -3.61
CA VAL A 528 -20.86 16.66 -5.06
C VAL A 528 -21.99 17.35 -5.81
N TRP A 529 -23.21 17.42 -5.26
CA TRP A 529 -24.28 18.23 -5.86
C TRP A 529 -23.92 19.71 -5.91
N ALA A 530 -23.34 20.25 -4.83
CA ALA A 530 -22.91 21.64 -4.78
C ALA A 530 -21.79 21.96 -5.79
N LYS A 531 -20.86 21.00 -6.03
CA LYS A 531 -19.74 21.16 -6.97
C LYS A 531 -20.03 20.74 -8.40
N GLY A 532 -21.12 20.00 -8.63
CA GLY A 532 -21.54 19.48 -9.94
C GLY A 532 -21.47 17.95 -10.03
N ALA A 533 -22.62 17.31 -10.26
CA ALA A 533 -22.74 15.84 -10.31
C ALA A 533 -22.71 15.24 -11.74
N LYS A 534 -22.46 16.05 -12.77
CA LYS A 534 -22.53 15.61 -14.18
C LYS A 534 -21.55 14.47 -14.47
N GLU A 535 -20.34 14.55 -13.94
CA GLU A 535 -19.26 13.55 -14.10
C GLU A 535 -19.51 12.24 -13.34
N TYR A 536 -20.50 12.21 -12.45
CA TYR A 536 -20.90 11.06 -11.65
C TYR A 536 -22.17 10.37 -12.19
N GLY A 537 -22.52 10.64 -13.45
CA GLY A 537 -23.75 10.13 -14.08
C GLY A 537 -25.00 10.99 -13.84
N GLY A 538 -24.86 12.13 -13.16
CA GLY A 538 -25.93 13.05 -12.80
C GLY A 538 -26.44 12.90 -11.36
N GLY A 539 -27.14 13.92 -10.85
CA GLY A 539 -27.52 13.99 -9.43
C GLY A 539 -28.39 12.82 -8.93
N VAL A 540 -29.35 12.37 -9.75
CA VAL A 540 -30.23 11.23 -9.42
C VAL A 540 -29.46 9.91 -9.41
N LYS A 541 -28.59 9.69 -10.41
CA LYS A 541 -27.80 8.46 -10.51
C LYS A 541 -26.73 8.39 -9.43
N LEU A 542 -26.16 9.53 -9.03
CA LEU A 542 -25.28 9.64 -7.88
C LEU A 542 -26.00 9.20 -6.59
N PHE A 543 -27.22 9.66 -6.35
CA PHE A 543 -28.01 9.25 -5.18
C PHE A 543 -28.29 7.74 -5.17
N TRP A 544 -28.73 7.17 -6.29
CA TRP A 544 -28.92 5.72 -6.39
C TRP A 544 -27.63 4.93 -6.22
N SER A 545 -26.51 5.44 -6.76
CA SER A 545 -25.20 4.82 -6.58
C SER A 545 -24.79 4.83 -5.10
N MET A 546 -25.03 5.93 -4.38
CA MET A 546 -24.81 5.99 -2.93
C MET A 546 -25.72 4.99 -2.19
N LEU A 547 -27.00 4.87 -2.55
CA LEU A 547 -27.91 3.94 -1.86
C LEU A 547 -27.48 2.48 -2.05
N TRP A 548 -27.15 2.09 -3.28
CA TRP A 548 -26.64 0.75 -3.57
C TRP A 548 -25.27 0.49 -2.95
N GLU A 549 -24.39 1.49 -2.92
CA GLU A 549 -23.11 1.38 -2.23
C GLU A 549 -23.30 1.20 -0.71
N VAL A 550 -24.23 1.93 -0.09
CA VAL A 550 -24.56 1.80 1.33
C VAL A 550 -25.03 0.38 1.64
N LEU A 551 -25.97 -0.13 0.84
CA LEU A 551 -26.46 -1.51 0.97
C LEU A 551 -25.32 -2.53 0.80
N PHE A 552 -24.49 -2.35 -0.22
CA PHE A 552 -23.37 -3.24 -0.50
C PHE A 552 -22.34 -3.24 0.64
N SER A 553 -21.97 -2.06 1.12
CA SER A 553 -21.02 -1.88 2.23
C SER A 553 -21.58 -2.40 3.57
N MET A 554 -22.88 -2.22 3.82
CA MET A 554 -23.58 -2.80 4.97
C MET A 554 -23.53 -4.33 4.93
N LEU A 555 -23.73 -4.93 3.75
CA LEU A 555 -23.66 -6.39 3.57
C LEU A 555 -22.23 -6.95 3.70
N LEU A 556 -21.22 -6.16 3.31
CA LEU A 556 -19.82 -6.57 3.44
C LEU A 556 -19.24 -6.40 4.85
N ALA A 557 -19.80 -5.49 5.66
CA ALA A 557 -19.23 -5.17 6.97
C ALA A 557 -19.14 -6.39 7.92
N PRO A 558 -20.18 -7.24 8.09
CA PRO A 558 -20.08 -8.45 8.91
C PRO A 558 -19.09 -9.49 8.35
N ILE A 559 -18.97 -9.58 7.02
CA ILE A 559 -18.00 -10.48 6.36
C ILE A 559 -16.58 -10.02 6.67
N ARG A 560 -16.30 -8.71 6.49
CA ARG A 560 -15.01 -8.09 6.86
C ARG A 560 -14.73 -8.26 8.36
N MET A 561 -15.72 -8.09 9.24
CA MET A 561 -15.58 -8.29 10.69
C MET A 561 -15.01 -9.67 11.01
N VAL A 562 -15.57 -10.76 10.46
CA VAL A 562 -15.08 -12.12 10.76
C VAL A 562 -13.66 -12.33 10.25
N PHE A 563 -13.32 -11.82 9.06
CA PHE A 563 -11.95 -11.91 8.54
C PHE A 563 -10.95 -11.11 9.36
N HIS A 564 -11.26 -9.85 9.68
CA HIS A 564 -10.39 -8.99 10.49
C HIS A 564 -10.21 -9.56 11.90
N THR A 565 -11.26 -10.12 12.51
CA THR A 565 -11.18 -10.86 13.77
C THR A 565 -10.19 -12.02 13.66
N ARG A 566 -10.31 -12.83 12.59
CA ARG A 566 -9.37 -13.92 12.32
C ARG A 566 -7.94 -13.43 12.11
N PHE A 567 -7.73 -12.31 11.43
CA PHE A 567 -6.40 -11.73 11.21
C PHE A 567 -5.75 -11.27 12.50
N VAL A 568 -6.50 -10.58 13.36
CA VAL A 568 -6.02 -10.12 14.67
C VAL A 568 -5.65 -11.31 15.54
N VAL A 569 -6.55 -12.29 15.67
CA VAL A 569 -6.28 -13.52 16.45
C VAL A 569 -5.08 -14.28 15.88
N ALA A 570 -4.98 -14.42 14.56
CA ALA A 570 -3.86 -15.07 13.90
C ALA A 570 -2.52 -14.39 14.17
N ALA A 571 -2.50 -13.05 14.16
CA ALA A 571 -1.30 -12.28 14.46
C ALA A 571 -0.83 -12.47 15.90
N PHE A 572 -1.75 -12.51 16.87
CA PHE A 572 -1.42 -12.79 18.27
C PHE A 572 -0.97 -14.23 18.52
N LEU A 573 -1.53 -15.20 17.79
CA LEU A 573 -1.11 -16.61 17.82
C LEU A 573 0.22 -16.88 17.09
N GLY A 574 0.80 -15.87 16.44
CA GLY A 574 2.08 -16.00 15.77
C GLY A 574 2.02 -16.69 14.40
N MET A 575 0.83 -16.85 13.80
CA MET A 575 0.70 -17.48 12.49
C MET A 575 1.28 -16.58 11.39
N ALA A 576 2.19 -17.12 10.59
CA ALA A 576 2.88 -16.37 9.55
C ALA A 576 1.93 -15.99 8.40
N VAL A 577 1.96 -14.73 7.98
CA VAL A 577 1.28 -14.27 6.76
C VAL A 577 2.15 -14.62 5.56
N GLN A 578 1.66 -15.51 4.69
CA GLN A 578 2.33 -15.82 3.43
C GLN A 578 2.24 -14.63 2.47
N TRP A 579 3.39 -14.23 1.91
CA TRP A 579 3.49 -13.14 0.94
C TRP A 579 3.41 -13.71 -0.48
N ASN A 580 2.28 -13.49 -1.14
CA ASN A 580 2.12 -13.74 -2.57
C ASN A 580 1.87 -12.40 -3.27
N SER A 581 2.56 -12.14 -4.38
CA SER A 581 2.26 -10.97 -5.21
C SER A 581 0.81 -11.09 -5.70
N PRO A 582 -0.04 -10.04 -5.53
CA PRO A 582 -1.42 -10.09 -6.00
C PRO A 582 -1.47 -10.38 -7.49
N LYS A 583 -2.37 -11.26 -7.93
CA LYS A 583 -2.66 -11.43 -9.36
C LYS A 583 -3.52 -10.23 -9.78
N ARG A 584 -3.02 -9.36 -10.65
CA ARG A 584 -3.63 -8.05 -10.96
C ARG A 584 -4.51 -8.01 -12.22
N ASP A 585 -4.77 -9.16 -12.84
CA ASP A 585 -5.84 -9.26 -13.83
C ASP A 585 -7.22 -9.18 -13.17
N ASN A 586 -8.26 -8.89 -13.97
CA ASN A 586 -9.68 -8.93 -13.58
C ASN A 586 -10.16 -10.35 -13.22
N ASN A 587 -9.46 -11.00 -12.29
CA ASN A 587 -9.74 -12.34 -11.82
C ASN A 587 -11.06 -12.34 -11.07
N GLN A 588 -11.99 -13.11 -11.62
CA GLN A 588 -13.30 -13.32 -11.02
C GLN A 588 -13.19 -14.46 -10.03
N THR A 589 -13.81 -14.28 -8.87
CA THR A 589 -13.84 -15.31 -7.83
C THR A 589 -14.74 -16.44 -8.30
N SER A 590 -14.19 -17.66 -8.34
CA SER A 590 -14.97 -18.86 -8.65
C SER A 590 -15.86 -19.27 -7.47
N TRP A 591 -16.96 -19.97 -7.74
CA TRP A 591 -17.81 -20.53 -6.66
C TRP A 591 -17.03 -21.47 -5.74
N GLY A 592 -16.14 -22.31 -6.30
CA GLY A 592 -15.32 -23.22 -5.50
C GLY A 592 -14.36 -22.50 -4.56
N GLU A 593 -13.72 -21.42 -5.03
CA GLU A 593 -12.87 -20.58 -4.18
C GLU A 593 -13.67 -19.84 -3.12
N ALA A 594 -14.80 -19.23 -3.49
CA ALA A 594 -15.67 -18.52 -2.56
C ALA A 594 -16.18 -19.45 -1.46
N SER A 595 -16.63 -20.66 -1.79
CA SER A 595 -17.10 -21.65 -0.80
C SER A 595 -15.98 -22.07 0.16
N ARG A 596 -14.74 -22.28 -0.33
CA ARG A 596 -13.59 -22.61 0.53
C ARG A 596 -13.22 -21.47 1.49
N ARG A 597 -13.36 -20.22 1.07
CA ARG A 597 -12.98 -19.04 1.86
C ARG A 597 -14.07 -18.55 2.80
N HIS A 598 -15.34 -18.61 2.37
CA HIS A 598 -16.50 -18.07 3.10
C HIS A 598 -17.38 -19.14 3.74
N GLY A 599 -17.17 -20.43 3.49
CA GLY A 599 -18.03 -21.51 3.99
C GLY A 599 -18.25 -21.50 5.52
N LEU A 600 -17.19 -21.25 6.29
CA LEU A 600 -17.29 -21.11 7.75
C LEU A 600 -18.11 -19.89 8.19
N GLN A 601 -18.12 -18.81 7.40
CA GLN A 601 -18.90 -17.60 7.70
C GLN A 601 -20.39 -17.84 7.45
N THR A 602 -20.72 -18.50 6.35
CA THR A 602 -22.10 -18.91 6.06
C THR A 602 -22.62 -19.88 7.11
N LEU A 603 -21.82 -20.87 7.50
CA LEU A 603 -22.17 -21.79 8.58
C LEU A 603 -22.39 -21.05 9.91
N LEU A 604 -21.48 -20.14 10.27
CA LEU A 604 -21.62 -19.31 11.47
C LEU A 604 -22.92 -18.49 11.43
N GLY A 605 -23.26 -17.87 10.29
CA GLY A 605 -24.50 -17.12 10.12
C GLY A 605 -25.75 -17.99 10.31
N LEU A 606 -25.75 -19.20 9.76
CA LEU A 606 -26.86 -20.15 9.91
C LEU A 606 -27.00 -20.64 11.37
N CYS A 607 -25.90 -21.06 12.00
CA CYS A 607 -25.91 -21.54 13.39
C CYS A 607 -26.28 -20.43 14.38
N TRP A 608 -25.73 -19.23 14.21
CA TRP A 608 -26.05 -18.09 15.07
C TRP A 608 -27.51 -17.65 14.86
N GLY A 609 -27.99 -17.62 13.62
CA GLY A 609 -29.40 -17.35 13.32
C GLY A 609 -30.34 -18.37 13.97
N ALA A 610 -30.02 -19.67 13.89
CA ALA A 610 -30.79 -20.72 14.54
C ALA A 610 -30.80 -20.59 16.07
N LEU A 611 -29.67 -20.24 16.68
CA LEU A 611 -29.57 -19.98 18.13
C LEU A 611 -30.47 -18.82 18.55
N VAL A 612 -30.42 -17.70 17.82
CA VAL A 612 -31.25 -16.51 18.14
C VAL A 612 -32.73 -16.82 17.90
N ALA A 613 -33.07 -17.54 16.84
CA ALA A 613 -34.42 -17.98 16.57
C ALA A 613 -34.99 -18.86 17.70
N TRP A 614 -34.15 -19.75 18.25
CA TRP A 614 -34.52 -20.60 19.37
C TRP A 614 -34.68 -19.82 20.69
N LEU A 615 -33.83 -18.81 20.94
CA LEU A 615 -33.92 -17.97 22.14
C LEU A 615 -35.10 -16.99 22.08
N ASN A 616 -35.19 -16.18 21.02
CA ASN A 616 -36.25 -15.21 20.83
C ASN A 616 -36.37 -14.81 19.34
N PRO A 617 -37.40 -15.30 18.61
CA PRO A 617 -37.60 -15.00 17.20
C PRO A 617 -37.70 -13.51 16.88
N ASN A 618 -38.23 -12.68 17.80
CA ASN A 618 -38.37 -11.24 17.56
C ASN A 618 -37.00 -10.53 17.44
N PHE A 619 -35.95 -11.09 18.04
CA PHE A 619 -34.60 -10.53 17.95
C PHE A 619 -33.95 -10.75 16.59
N LEU A 620 -34.47 -11.68 15.77
CA LEU A 620 -33.97 -11.89 14.40
C LEU A 620 -34.07 -10.61 13.57
N TRP A 621 -35.16 -9.84 13.69
CA TRP A 621 -35.36 -8.59 12.96
C TRP A 621 -34.22 -7.58 13.18
N TRP A 622 -33.70 -7.52 14.40
CA TRP A 622 -32.58 -6.65 14.76
C TRP A 622 -31.24 -7.18 14.22
N MET A 623 -31.12 -8.49 14.05
CA MET A 623 -29.90 -9.15 13.55
C MET A 623 -29.88 -9.40 12.04
N ILE A 624 -30.96 -9.09 11.30
CA ILE A 624 -31.04 -9.31 9.83
C ILE A 624 -29.80 -8.78 9.10
N PRO A 625 -29.34 -7.52 9.29
CA PRO A 625 -28.21 -7.00 8.54
C PRO A 625 -26.92 -7.80 8.78
N ILE A 626 -26.79 -8.46 9.93
CA ILE A 626 -25.61 -9.23 10.31
C ILE A 626 -25.73 -10.67 9.78
N LEU A 627 -26.85 -11.34 10.09
CA LEU A 627 -27.07 -12.74 9.72
C LEU A 627 -27.19 -12.91 8.20
N LEU A 628 -27.96 -12.04 7.53
CA LEU A 628 -28.13 -12.09 6.09
C LEU A 628 -26.80 -11.92 5.35
N SER A 629 -25.95 -11.01 5.84
CA SER A 629 -24.60 -10.79 5.30
C SER A 629 -23.73 -12.03 5.37
N LEU A 630 -23.72 -12.72 6.51
CA LEU A 630 -22.92 -13.93 6.71
C LEU A 630 -23.46 -15.10 5.86
N VAL A 631 -24.78 -15.27 5.79
CA VAL A 631 -25.42 -16.29 4.95
C VAL A 631 -25.13 -16.05 3.47
N LEU A 632 -25.20 -14.80 3.01
CA LEU A 632 -24.96 -14.41 1.61
C LEU A 632 -23.48 -14.18 1.28
N ALA A 633 -22.54 -14.52 2.16
CA ALA A 633 -21.12 -14.24 1.93
C ALA A 633 -20.57 -14.84 0.63
N ILE A 634 -20.94 -16.09 0.31
CA ILE A 634 -20.52 -16.79 -0.91
C ILE A 634 -21.07 -16.09 -2.18
N PRO A 635 -22.40 -15.95 -2.38
CA PRO A 635 -22.92 -15.31 -3.58
C PRO A 635 -22.48 -13.84 -3.69
N LEU A 636 -22.38 -13.10 -2.58
CA LEU A 636 -21.94 -11.70 -2.61
C LEU A 636 -20.50 -11.57 -3.11
N SER A 637 -19.60 -12.44 -2.64
CA SER A 637 -18.20 -12.49 -3.09
C SER A 637 -18.09 -12.82 -4.58
N VAL A 638 -18.82 -13.84 -5.05
CA VAL A 638 -18.79 -14.24 -6.46
C VAL A 638 -19.40 -13.18 -7.38
N LEU A 639 -20.61 -12.71 -7.08
CA LEU A 639 -21.33 -11.76 -7.93
C LEU A 639 -20.60 -10.42 -8.00
N SER A 640 -20.11 -9.92 -6.87
CA SER A 640 -19.37 -8.65 -6.87
C SER A 640 -18.05 -8.71 -7.64
N SER A 641 -17.41 -9.89 -7.72
CA SER A 641 -16.18 -10.05 -8.52
C SER A 641 -16.40 -10.00 -10.05
N ARG A 642 -17.65 -10.07 -10.54
CA ARG A 642 -17.93 -10.18 -11.98
C ARG A 642 -17.71 -8.85 -12.72
N VAL A 643 -16.90 -8.91 -13.78
CA VAL A 643 -16.65 -7.79 -14.70
C VAL A 643 -17.91 -7.40 -15.49
N ALA A 644 -18.71 -8.38 -15.92
CA ALA A 644 -19.93 -8.13 -16.69
C ALA A 644 -20.93 -7.26 -15.92
N LEU A 645 -21.10 -7.51 -14.62
CA LEU A 645 -21.95 -6.72 -13.74
C LEU A 645 -21.39 -5.31 -13.53
N GLY A 646 -20.07 -5.17 -13.36
CA GLY A 646 -19.43 -3.87 -13.29
C GLY A 646 -19.62 -3.04 -14.57
N LYS A 647 -19.39 -3.62 -15.75
CA LYS A 647 -19.66 -2.97 -17.04
C LYS A 647 -21.14 -2.64 -17.25
N ALA A 648 -22.05 -3.49 -16.78
CA ALA A 648 -23.49 -3.21 -16.80
C ALA A 648 -23.86 -2.02 -15.90
N ALA A 649 -23.30 -1.92 -14.69
CA ALA A 649 -23.51 -0.79 -13.79
C ALA A 649 -23.03 0.52 -14.43
N TYR A 650 -21.83 0.51 -15.03
CA TYR A 650 -21.30 1.66 -15.76
C TYR A 650 -22.20 2.11 -16.92
N ARG A 651 -22.68 1.16 -17.75
CA ARG A 651 -23.63 1.46 -18.85
C ARG A 651 -24.94 2.09 -18.35
N ASN A 652 -25.38 1.72 -17.14
CA ASN A 652 -26.56 2.29 -16.49
C ASN A 652 -26.28 3.62 -15.74
N ARG A 653 -25.07 4.17 -15.90
CA ARG A 653 -24.56 5.36 -15.22
C ARG A 653 -24.52 5.24 -13.70
N LEU A 654 -24.34 4.02 -13.17
CA LEU A 654 -24.17 3.76 -11.75
C LEU A 654 -22.69 3.64 -11.40
N PHE A 655 -22.32 4.15 -10.22
CA PHE A 655 -20.96 4.15 -9.68
C PHE A 655 -19.92 4.82 -10.58
N GLN A 656 -20.33 5.80 -11.39
CA GLN A 656 -19.41 6.54 -12.26
C GLN A 656 -18.54 7.50 -11.45
N ILE A 657 -17.28 7.59 -11.83
CA ILE A 657 -16.33 8.57 -11.31
C ILE A 657 -15.86 9.51 -12.43
N PRO A 658 -15.39 10.72 -12.09
CA PRO A 658 -14.83 11.66 -13.06
C PRO A 658 -13.72 11.07 -13.92
N GLU A 659 -12.87 10.24 -13.31
CA GLU A 659 -11.76 9.59 -13.98
C GLU A 659 -12.18 8.56 -15.05
N GLU A 660 -13.47 8.20 -15.13
CA GLU A 660 -14.04 7.35 -16.19
C GLU A 660 -14.82 8.16 -17.24
N THR A 661 -15.48 9.26 -16.83
CA THR A 661 -16.27 10.09 -17.74
C THR A 661 -15.41 11.09 -18.52
N HIS A 662 -14.39 11.64 -17.88
CA HIS A 662 -13.35 12.48 -18.49
C HIS A 662 -11.99 11.91 -18.10
N PRO A 663 -11.58 10.80 -18.73
CA PRO A 663 -10.40 10.07 -18.31
C PRO A 663 -9.13 10.92 -18.52
N PRO A 664 -8.30 11.10 -17.47
CA PRO A 664 -7.01 11.75 -17.57
C PRO A 664 -6.14 11.08 -18.64
N VAL A 665 -5.36 11.88 -19.36
CA VAL A 665 -4.48 11.42 -20.44
C VAL A 665 -3.56 10.31 -19.95
N GLU A 666 -3.05 10.41 -18.72
CA GLU A 666 -2.15 9.43 -18.12
C GLU A 666 -2.82 8.05 -17.96
N LEU A 667 -4.11 8.00 -17.57
CA LEU A 667 -4.83 6.74 -17.41
C LEU A 667 -5.17 6.13 -18.78
N VAL A 668 -5.53 6.97 -19.77
CA VAL A 668 -5.76 6.52 -21.15
C VAL A 668 -4.47 5.94 -21.73
N HIS A 669 -3.36 6.67 -21.63
CA HIS A 669 -2.04 6.23 -22.10
C HIS A 669 -1.62 4.93 -21.42
N THR A 670 -1.79 4.84 -20.09
CA THR A 670 -1.49 3.61 -19.35
C THR A 670 -2.26 2.41 -19.90
N LYS A 671 -3.58 2.55 -20.14
CA LYS A 671 -4.41 1.48 -20.70
C LYS A 671 -3.97 1.10 -22.12
N THR A 672 -3.75 2.09 -22.98
CA THR A 672 -3.32 1.89 -24.36
C THR A 672 -1.95 1.21 -24.44
N TYR A 673 -0.97 1.68 -23.67
CA TYR A 673 0.37 1.09 -23.64
C TYR A 673 0.38 -0.30 -23.01
N THR A 674 -0.47 -0.55 -22.01
CA THR A 674 -0.61 -1.92 -21.45
C THR A 674 -1.12 -2.88 -22.52
N GLN A 675 -2.15 -2.47 -23.28
CA GLN A 675 -2.67 -3.27 -24.39
C GLN A 675 -1.61 -3.50 -25.47
N GLN A 676 -0.92 -2.44 -25.90
CA GLN A 676 0.17 -2.53 -26.87
C GLN A 676 1.26 -3.49 -26.40
N ASN A 677 1.77 -3.32 -25.18
CA ASN A 677 2.80 -4.17 -24.60
C ASN A 677 2.38 -5.65 -24.51
N ASN A 678 1.09 -5.92 -24.26
CA ASN A 678 0.56 -7.29 -24.22
C ASN A 678 0.32 -7.90 -25.60
N THR A 679 0.07 -7.08 -26.62
CA THR A 679 -0.13 -7.54 -28.01
C THR A 679 1.16 -7.60 -28.83
N SER A 680 2.17 -6.83 -28.44
CA SER A 680 3.52 -6.90 -29.00
C SER A 680 4.17 -8.25 -28.67
N LEU A 681 5.26 -8.58 -29.37
CA LEU A 681 6.02 -9.84 -29.27
C LEU A 681 6.04 -10.41 -27.83
N PRO A 682 5.88 -11.75 -27.65
CA PRO A 682 5.85 -12.35 -26.33
C PRO A 682 7.06 -11.91 -25.51
N SER A 683 6.80 -11.52 -24.26
CA SER A 683 7.87 -11.10 -23.34
C SER A 683 8.86 -12.25 -23.15
N PRO A 684 10.17 -12.02 -23.36
CA PRO A 684 11.15 -13.08 -23.26
C PRO A 684 11.20 -13.60 -21.82
N GLY A 685 11.25 -14.92 -21.70
CA GLY A 685 11.39 -15.63 -20.44
C GLY A 685 12.83 -16.07 -20.17
N PHE A 686 12.99 -16.86 -19.12
CA PHE A 686 14.28 -17.42 -18.73
C PHE A 686 14.84 -18.37 -19.80
N ALA A 687 13.98 -19.13 -20.48
CA ALA A 687 14.39 -20.02 -21.57
C ALA A 687 15.03 -19.21 -22.73
N ASP A 688 14.45 -18.06 -23.09
CA ASP A 688 15.00 -17.20 -24.14
C ASP A 688 16.38 -16.66 -23.74
N ALA A 689 16.58 -16.29 -22.47
CA ALA A 689 17.92 -15.90 -21.99
C ALA A 689 18.97 -17.01 -22.06
N LEU A 690 18.56 -18.28 -22.21
CA LEU A 690 19.46 -19.43 -22.37
C LEU A 690 19.67 -19.83 -23.83
N HIS A 691 18.70 -19.63 -24.71
CA HIS A 691 18.73 -20.14 -26.09
C HIS A 691 18.82 -19.04 -27.15
N ASP A 692 18.22 -17.88 -26.91
CA ASP A 692 18.24 -16.73 -27.83
C ASP A 692 19.52 -15.89 -27.62
N PRO A 693 20.39 -15.75 -28.63
CA PRO A 693 21.62 -14.98 -28.52
C PRO A 693 21.42 -13.50 -28.15
N GLU A 694 20.33 -12.87 -28.60
CA GLU A 694 20.05 -11.47 -28.35
C GLU A 694 19.61 -11.25 -26.90
N VAL A 695 18.69 -12.09 -26.42
CA VAL A 695 18.22 -12.05 -25.02
C VAL A 695 19.34 -12.46 -24.06
N ASN A 696 20.18 -13.42 -24.43
CA ASN A 696 21.37 -13.79 -23.68
C ASN A 696 22.34 -12.61 -23.54
N ALA A 697 22.66 -11.93 -24.63
CA ALA A 697 23.55 -10.77 -24.64
C ALA A 697 23.04 -9.65 -23.72
N LEU A 698 21.73 -9.34 -23.75
CA LEU A 698 21.11 -8.38 -22.83
C LEU A 698 21.23 -8.82 -21.37
N SER A 699 20.81 -10.05 -21.10
CA SER A 699 20.76 -10.60 -19.74
C SER A 699 22.16 -10.66 -19.12
N ALA A 700 23.16 -11.09 -19.89
CA ALA A 700 24.56 -11.13 -19.48
C ALA A 700 25.13 -9.71 -19.30
N ALA A 701 24.86 -8.78 -20.21
CA ALA A 701 25.35 -7.41 -20.10
C ALA A 701 24.78 -6.67 -18.87
N MET A 702 23.54 -6.97 -18.45
CA MET A 702 22.90 -6.42 -17.25
C MET A 702 23.25 -7.18 -15.96
N ALA A 703 23.91 -8.33 -16.04
CA ALA A 703 24.27 -9.13 -14.88
C ALA A 703 25.35 -8.45 -14.01
N THR A 704 25.19 -8.54 -12.69
CA THR A 704 26.00 -7.77 -11.71
C THR A 704 27.04 -8.60 -10.96
N GLY A 705 27.10 -9.92 -11.19
CA GLY A 705 28.05 -10.87 -10.58
C GLY A 705 29.47 -10.79 -11.15
N ARG A 706 29.99 -9.59 -11.37
CA ARG A 706 31.33 -9.33 -11.91
C ARG A 706 32.32 -9.24 -10.75
N HIS A 707 32.96 -10.36 -10.44
CA HIS A 707 33.91 -10.52 -9.34
C HIS A 707 35.34 -10.58 -9.87
N ILE A 708 36.32 -10.22 -9.04
CA ILE A 708 37.76 -10.38 -9.36
C ILE A 708 38.04 -11.87 -9.65
N PRO A 709 38.72 -12.20 -10.76
CA PRO A 709 39.00 -13.59 -11.11
C PRO A 709 39.83 -14.29 -10.03
N THR A 710 39.35 -15.44 -9.54
CA THR A 710 40.06 -16.31 -8.59
C THR A 710 39.78 -17.77 -8.93
N ALA A 711 40.73 -18.67 -8.61
CA ALA A 711 40.59 -20.10 -8.89
C ALA A 711 39.35 -20.72 -8.22
N LEU A 712 39.06 -20.35 -6.96
CA LEU A 712 37.87 -20.80 -6.24
C LEU A 712 36.56 -20.35 -6.91
N LEU A 713 36.51 -19.11 -7.42
CA LEU A 713 35.36 -18.61 -8.15
C LEU A 713 35.19 -19.34 -9.48
N ALA A 714 36.27 -19.59 -10.21
CA ALA A 714 36.25 -20.34 -11.46
C ALA A 714 35.72 -21.77 -11.25
N GLN A 715 36.21 -22.47 -10.22
CA GLN A 715 35.73 -23.80 -9.84
C GLN A 715 34.24 -23.78 -9.46
N SER A 716 33.81 -22.78 -8.67
CA SER A 716 32.41 -22.61 -8.30
C SER A 716 31.50 -22.30 -9.51
N ARG A 717 31.98 -21.55 -10.49
CA ARG A 717 31.27 -21.28 -11.74
C ARG A 717 31.16 -22.54 -12.59
N ALA A 718 32.25 -23.28 -12.78
CA ALA A 718 32.25 -24.53 -13.52
C ALA A 718 31.28 -25.56 -12.91
N ALA A 719 31.28 -25.72 -11.59
CA ALA A 719 30.33 -26.59 -10.89
C ALA A 719 28.86 -26.16 -11.09
N ARG A 720 28.59 -24.85 -11.14
CA ARG A 720 27.26 -24.32 -11.41
C ARG A 720 26.81 -24.59 -12.86
N VAL A 721 27.70 -24.42 -13.84
CA VAL A 721 27.44 -24.76 -15.24
C VAL A 721 27.11 -26.24 -15.38
N ALA A 722 27.99 -27.12 -14.86
CA ALA A 722 27.81 -28.57 -14.96
C ALA A 722 26.47 -29.01 -14.35
N ARG A 723 26.14 -28.52 -13.15
CA ARG A 723 24.87 -28.80 -12.48
C ARG A 723 23.66 -28.29 -13.26
N ALA A 724 23.76 -27.12 -13.89
CA ALA A 724 22.68 -26.56 -14.69
C ALA A 724 22.42 -27.41 -15.94
N LEU A 725 23.47 -27.88 -16.62
CA LEU A 725 23.37 -28.74 -17.80
C LEU A 725 22.87 -30.15 -17.44
N GLU A 726 23.34 -30.74 -16.35
CA GLU A 726 22.95 -32.09 -15.90
C GLU A 726 21.45 -32.20 -15.57
N ARG A 727 20.89 -31.20 -14.87
CA ARG A 727 19.47 -31.21 -14.48
C ARG A 727 18.52 -30.65 -15.54
N GLY A 728 19.06 -29.98 -16.56
CA GLY A 728 18.30 -29.09 -17.43
C GLY A 728 18.08 -27.73 -16.75
N PRO A 729 18.60 -26.62 -17.31
CA PRO A 729 18.60 -25.32 -16.64
C PRO A 729 17.19 -24.77 -16.36
N GLU A 730 16.21 -25.13 -17.19
CA GLU A 730 14.80 -24.73 -17.05
C GLU A 730 14.06 -25.43 -15.91
N THR A 731 14.54 -26.60 -15.45
CA THR A 731 13.93 -27.35 -14.34
C THR A 731 14.44 -26.91 -12.97
N LEU A 732 15.47 -26.06 -12.94
CA LEU A 732 16.06 -25.55 -11.72
C LEU A 732 15.06 -24.74 -10.88
N PRO A 733 15.16 -24.77 -9.55
CA PRO A 733 14.32 -23.93 -8.72
C PRO A 733 14.64 -22.43 -8.95
N GLU A 734 13.64 -21.55 -8.77
CA GLU A 734 13.78 -20.11 -9.01
C GLU A 734 15.05 -19.45 -8.43
N PRO A 735 15.48 -19.74 -7.18
CA PRO A 735 16.71 -19.14 -6.64
C PRO A 735 17.98 -19.53 -7.42
N GLU A 736 18.00 -20.71 -8.04
CA GLU A 736 19.12 -21.17 -8.86
C GLU A 736 19.06 -20.52 -10.26
N LYS A 737 17.88 -20.44 -10.88
CA LYS A 737 17.68 -19.70 -12.14
C LYS A 737 18.13 -18.24 -12.03
N VAL A 738 17.70 -17.54 -10.98
CA VAL A 738 18.09 -16.14 -10.73
C VAL A 738 19.60 -16.01 -10.49
N ARG A 739 20.25 -17.00 -9.85
CA ARG A 739 21.71 -17.01 -9.68
C ARG A 739 22.46 -17.17 -10.99
N LEU A 740 21.89 -17.89 -11.97
CA LEU A 740 22.45 -17.96 -13.33
C LEU A 740 22.35 -16.58 -14.00
N LEU A 741 21.17 -15.94 -13.96
CA LEU A 741 20.96 -14.59 -14.49
C LEU A 741 21.86 -13.52 -13.83
N ASP A 742 22.24 -13.72 -12.58
CA ASP A 742 23.10 -12.78 -11.84
C ASP A 742 24.59 -12.86 -12.24
N ASP A 743 25.05 -13.95 -12.87
CA ASP A 743 26.47 -14.21 -13.14
C ASP A 743 26.71 -14.31 -14.66
N PRO A 744 27.26 -13.25 -15.30
CA PRO A 744 27.34 -13.17 -16.76
C PRO A 744 28.17 -14.32 -17.37
N VAL A 745 29.24 -14.71 -16.69
CA VAL A 745 30.14 -15.78 -17.17
C VAL A 745 29.44 -17.13 -17.18
N VAL A 746 28.65 -17.43 -16.14
CA VAL A 746 27.91 -18.69 -16.05
C VAL A 746 26.78 -18.72 -17.05
N LEU A 747 26.03 -17.62 -17.19
CA LEU A 747 24.91 -17.53 -18.13
C LEU A 747 25.36 -17.76 -19.58
N ARG A 748 26.44 -17.09 -19.99
CA ARG A 748 27.01 -17.25 -21.33
C ARG A 748 27.53 -18.66 -21.58
N GLU A 749 28.23 -19.24 -20.60
CA GLU A 749 28.76 -20.59 -20.77
C GLU A 749 27.64 -21.63 -20.89
N VAL A 750 26.56 -21.50 -20.11
CA VAL A 750 25.39 -22.37 -20.27
C VAL A 750 24.76 -22.17 -21.66
N HIS A 751 24.56 -20.93 -22.11
CA HIS A 751 24.04 -20.64 -23.45
C HIS A 751 24.92 -21.28 -24.55
N ARG A 752 26.24 -21.08 -24.47
CA ARG A 752 27.20 -21.65 -25.43
C ARG A 752 27.09 -23.17 -25.51
N GLN A 753 27.02 -23.84 -24.37
CA GLN A 753 26.91 -25.31 -24.32
C GLN A 753 25.57 -25.81 -24.86
N LEU A 754 24.47 -25.10 -24.60
CA LEU A 754 23.15 -25.44 -25.13
C LEU A 754 23.09 -25.26 -26.65
N VAL A 755 23.62 -24.15 -27.17
CA VAL A 755 23.68 -23.89 -28.62
C VAL A 755 24.55 -24.94 -29.33
N LEU A 756 25.68 -25.35 -28.74
CA LEU A 756 26.53 -26.41 -29.29
C LEU A 756 25.87 -27.80 -29.25
N ALA A 757 24.97 -28.04 -28.30
CA ALA A 757 24.27 -29.31 -28.14
C ALA A 757 23.05 -29.46 -29.06
N GLN A 758 22.57 -28.38 -29.71
CA GLN A 758 21.49 -28.47 -30.69
C GLN A 758 21.99 -29.17 -31.97
N PRO A 759 21.31 -30.22 -32.47
CA PRO A 759 21.68 -30.84 -33.73
C PRO A 759 21.55 -29.81 -34.86
N LYS A 760 22.57 -29.73 -35.71
CA LYS A 760 22.55 -28.89 -36.93
C LYS A 760 21.57 -29.49 -37.95
N GLU A 761 20.28 -29.33 -37.74
CA GLU A 761 19.30 -29.56 -38.81
C GLU A 761 19.29 -28.34 -39.74
N GLY A 762 19.79 -28.53 -40.97
CA GLY A 762 19.61 -27.56 -42.06
C GLY A 762 20.86 -26.83 -42.57
N LEU A 763 21.97 -27.54 -42.80
CA LEU A 763 23.04 -27.06 -43.70
C LEU A 763 23.54 -28.20 -44.59
N ALA A 764 22.61 -28.78 -45.35
CA ALA A 764 22.88 -29.62 -46.53
C ALA A 764 21.61 -29.73 -47.39
N ALA A 765 21.34 -28.70 -48.20
CA ALA A 765 20.78 -28.74 -49.57
C ALA A 765 20.40 -27.31 -49.99
#